data_AF-A0A8H3ND69-F1
#
_entry.id   AF-A0A8H3ND69-F1
#
_cell.length_a   1.000
_cell.length_b   1.000
_cell.length_c   1.000
_cell.angle_alpha   90.00
_cell.angle_beta   90.00
_cell.angle_gamma   90.00
#
_symmetry.space_group_name_H-M   'P 1'
#
loop_
_entity.id
_entity.type
_entity.pdbx_description
1 polymer ?
#
loop_
_entity_poly.entity_id
_entity_poly.type
_entity_poly.pdbx_seq_one_letter_code
_entity_poly.pdbx_strand_id
1 'polypeptide(L)'
;MANPPHGGVLKDLLARDAPRHDELEIEAEQLPAIVLTERQLCDLELIMNGGFSPLEGFMNQKDYDSVCENVRLADGNLFSMPITLDVSQAVIDDGKLKAGSRVTLRDFRDDRNLAILTIDDIYRPDKAKEAKLVFGGDEEHPAIKYLYNQVQEFYVGGKIEAINKLNHYDYVALRYTPAELRVHFDKLGWNRVVAFQTRNPMHRAHRELTVRAARARQANVLIHPVVGLTKPGDIDHFTRVRAYQALLPRYPNGMAVLGLLGLAMRMGGPREAIWHAIIRKNHGATHFIVGRDHAGPGKNSKGQEFYGPYDAQHAVEKYREELGIEVVEFQQVTYLPDTDEYKPKDEVPAGVKTLDISGTELRNRLRTGAPIPEWFSYPEVVKILRESSPPRNTQGFTIFLTGYMNSGKDAIARALQVTLNQQGGRSVSLLLGDTVRHELSSELGFSREDRHTNIQRIAFVAGELTRAGAAVIASPIAPYEESRNAARDAVTQAGGNFFLVHVATPLEYCEKTDKRGIYAKARRGEIKGFTGVDDPYETPSKADLTVDVSKQTVRSIVHEIILMLETEGFFDRRPQVPFLSPLASTRPLPPLSIHLRQHFARLISTERRDYYKRRLSRGLRIGLTFYAILVLFQVIKLGVYQEEIEHQWPTPSEWSWKSRWCLRSAQALQNPEQIGKLMTNWPMVAGYLRELLERLENPEGEGKGIKEQAEGGILVEGVGRTGFDITAKSEPWRRGYHQALMGAAKAAENLEGWLTDRKQRISAPAEYVVGPSNPRPKPMPAGQKQAPREEDSEPASPSPEVFYMKILTTKGFDTRQKLDAALAYADWLDYKGLQETARDMYAWAMDIAAAGSLVDASKVVNSKTGVLKNDAQALPSENILRVSTALAVHHARQGNLPTALSIFTSVLKARRSLPPPPPDAKPFVLPSIPKSTRDPFVSLFNSIKTMLVPAEYPPPLPSGDEPPVRTPTSACEEAGLMTYIGEIIYASSSREAGLAWTRDAVDMAESTILELGGLEDRNPRHRCAECLRVGLENWKTMVSRLVAQAEREERESIEKAKHAWFGGEKQLEAKALERKRWEAERLILDDRIKKLWPIIDGESGLEGIAPNSSLFV
;
A
#
# COMPACT_ATOMS: atom_id res chain seq x y z
N MET A 1 -8.28 37.66 -10.08
CA MET A 1 -9.59 37.07 -10.48
C MET A 1 -9.60 36.74 -11.99
N ALA A 2 -9.76 35.46 -12.38
CA ALA A 2 -9.50 34.99 -13.75
C ALA A 2 -10.70 35.08 -14.73
N ASN A 3 -11.93 34.71 -14.33
CA ASN A 3 -13.15 34.80 -15.18
C ASN A 3 -14.41 35.01 -14.31
N PRO A 4 -15.33 35.95 -14.60
CA PRO A 4 -16.60 36.08 -13.86
C PRO A 4 -17.47 34.80 -13.93
N PRO A 5 -18.26 34.49 -12.89
CA PRO A 5 -19.23 33.40 -12.91
C PRO A 5 -20.29 33.59 -14.02
N HIS A 6 -20.88 32.49 -14.47
CA HIS A 6 -22.02 32.54 -15.40
C HIS A 6 -23.25 33.13 -14.69
N GLY A 7 -23.98 34.03 -15.37
CA GLY A 7 -25.00 34.87 -14.74
C GLY A 7 -24.48 36.01 -13.84
N GLY A 8 -23.16 36.20 -13.76
CA GLY A 8 -22.51 37.33 -13.07
C GLY A 8 -22.28 37.15 -11.57
N VAL A 9 -23.03 36.26 -10.91
CA VAL A 9 -22.92 35.99 -9.46
C VAL A 9 -22.61 34.52 -9.24
N LEU A 10 -21.61 34.24 -8.38
CA LEU A 10 -21.33 32.87 -7.94
C LEU A 10 -22.37 32.48 -6.89
N LYS A 11 -23.19 31.47 -7.19
CA LYS A 11 -24.20 30.91 -6.29
C LYS A 11 -23.57 29.95 -5.27
N ASP A 12 -22.63 30.45 -4.47
CA ASP A 12 -22.07 29.69 -3.35
C ASP A 12 -23.07 29.71 -2.17
N LEU A 13 -23.99 28.75 -2.18
CA LEU A 13 -25.08 28.67 -1.20
C LEU A 13 -24.55 28.28 0.18
N LEU A 14 -23.48 27.48 0.23
CA LEU A 14 -22.79 27.15 1.48
C LEU A 14 -22.25 28.42 2.15
N ALA A 15 -21.62 29.31 1.39
CA ALA A 15 -21.16 30.60 1.92
C ALA A 15 -22.32 31.55 2.27
N ARG A 16 -23.39 31.56 1.46
CA ARG A 16 -24.60 32.37 1.70
C ARG A 16 -25.29 32.00 3.01
N ASP A 17 -25.44 30.70 3.26
CA ASP A 17 -26.27 30.17 4.34
C ASP A 17 -25.48 29.78 5.59
N ALA A 18 -24.13 29.81 5.55
CA ALA A 18 -23.29 29.56 6.72
C ALA A 18 -23.71 30.32 8.00
N PRO A 19 -24.16 31.60 7.96
CA PRO A 19 -24.65 32.28 9.17
C PRO A 19 -25.94 31.71 9.76
N ARG A 20 -26.73 30.97 8.99
CA ARG A 20 -28.01 30.35 9.39
C ARG A 20 -27.90 28.84 9.58
N HIS A 21 -26.68 28.29 9.61
CA HIS A 21 -26.43 26.86 9.69
C HIS A 21 -27.23 26.17 10.80
N ASP A 22 -27.08 26.63 12.05
CA ASP A 22 -27.69 25.98 13.21
C ASP A 22 -29.22 26.04 13.17
N GLU A 23 -29.79 27.13 12.65
CA GLU A 23 -31.24 27.29 12.46
C GLU A 23 -31.77 26.28 11.43
N LEU A 24 -31.08 26.17 10.28
CA LEU A 24 -31.47 25.26 9.21
C LEU A 24 -31.26 23.80 9.60
N GLU A 25 -30.23 23.49 10.40
CA GLU A 25 -29.99 22.12 10.90
C GLU A 25 -31.11 21.68 11.85
N ILE A 26 -31.53 22.54 12.80
CA ILE A 26 -32.66 22.25 13.70
C ILE A 26 -33.96 22.10 12.93
N GLU A 27 -34.20 22.95 11.92
CA GLU A 27 -35.39 22.87 11.08
C GLU A 27 -35.41 21.56 10.28
N ALA A 28 -34.27 21.18 9.68
CA ALA A 28 -34.18 20.01 8.81
C ALA A 28 -34.50 18.68 9.51
N GLU A 29 -34.27 18.58 10.82
CA GLU A 29 -34.65 17.41 11.63
C GLU A 29 -36.18 17.24 11.76
N GLN A 30 -36.95 18.30 11.57
CA GLN A 30 -38.41 18.30 11.74
C GLN A 30 -39.17 18.16 10.41
N LEU A 31 -38.52 18.42 9.28
CA LEU A 31 -39.14 18.41 7.96
C LEU A 31 -39.20 16.98 7.37
N PRO A 32 -40.15 16.70 6.46
CA PRO A 32 -40.11 15.50 5.63
C PRO A 32 -38.79 15.43 4.85
N ALA A 33 -38.13 14.27 4.89
CA ALA A 33 -36.84 14.08 4.24
C ALA A 33 -36.96 13.26 2.95
N ILE A 34 -36.31 13.74 1.89
CA ILE A 34 -36.11 13.00 0.64
C ILE A 34 -34.65 12.54 0.62
N VAL A 35 -34.45 11.22 0.61
CA VAL A 35 -33.11 10.62 0.45
C VAL A 35 -32.72 10.67 -1.01
N LEU A 36 -31.58 11.30 -1.30
CA LEU A 36 -31.14 11.54 -2.66
C LEU A 36 -30.46 10.32 -3.29
N THR A 37 -30.59 10.20 -4.61
CA THR A 37 -29.78 9.26 -5.42
C THR A 37 -28.36 9.79 -5.62
N GLU A 38 -27.43 8.92 -6.04
CA GLU A 38 -26.04 9.33 -6.31
C GLU A 38 -25.93 10.43 -7.37
N ARG A 39 -26.77 10.39 -8.41
CA ARG A 39 -26.82 11.46 -9.44
C ARG A 39 -27.28 12.78 -8.84
N GLN A 40 -28.36 12.74 -8.05
CA GLN A 40 -28.91 13.93 -7.41
C GLN A 40 -27.94 14.53 -6.37
N LEU A 41 -27.14 13.70 -5.68
CA LEU A 41 -26.08 14.17 -4.80
C LEU A 41 -24.98 14.93 -5.55
N CYS A 42 -24.51 14.40 -6.68
CA CYS A 42 -23.53 15.10 -7.52
C CYS A 42 -24.08 16.45 -8.02
N ASP A 43 -25.36 16.47 -8.39
CA ASP A 43 -26.02 17.70 -8.84
C ASP A 43 -26.18 18.69 -7.70
N LEU A 44 -26.65 18.25 -6.53
CA LEU A 44 -26.80 19.08 -5.33
C LEU A 44 -25.46 19.68 -4.89
N GLU A 45 -24.36 18.92 -4.92
CA GLU A 45 -23.03 19.42 -4.60
C GLU A 45 -22.65 20.63 -5.47
N LEU A 46 -22.89 20.54 -6.78
CA LEU A 46 -22.57 21.60 -7.74
C LEU A 46 -23.58 22.75 -7.75
N ILE A 47 -24.81 22.53 -7.29
CA ILE A 47 -25.75 23.61 -6.98
C ILE A 47 -25.25 24.38 -5.76
N MET A 48 -24.99 23.69 -4.65
CA MET A 48 -24.66 24.31 -3.36
C MET A 48 -23.33 25.06 -3.37
N ASN A 49 -22.32 24.56 -4.10
CA ASN A 49 -21.01 25.22 -4.18
C ASN A 49 -20.90 26.27 -5.31
N GLY A 50 -21.97 26.48 -6.08
CA GLY A 50 -22.01 27.44 -7.19
C GLY A 50 -21.42 26.94 -8.51
N GLY A 51 -21.07 25.66 -8.63
CA GLY A 51 -20.62 25.02 -9.87
C GLY A 51 -21.64 25.17 -11.02
N PHE A 52 -22.93 25.23 -10.72
CA PHE A 52 -24.03 25.45 -11.68
C PHE A 52 -24.58 26.88 -11.73
N SER A 53 -23.89 27.88 -11.18
CA SER A 53 -24.32 29.28 -11.29
C SER A 53 -24.74 29.64 -12.72
N PRO A 54 -25.91 30.31 -12.92
CA PRO A 54 -26.73 30.98 -11.90
C PRO A 54 -27.77 30.10 -11.20
N LEU A 55 -27.84 28.80 -11.50
CA LEU A 55 -28.80 27.89 -10.88
C LEU A 55 -28.57 27.81 -9.36
N GLU A 56 -29.64 27.95 -8.58
CA GLU A 56 -29.61 27.95 -7.10
C GLU A 56 -30.59 26.94 -6.48
N GLY A 57 -31.00 25.95 -7.26
CA GLY A 57 -31.90 24.87 -6.85
C GLY A 57 -32.17 23.88 -7.97
N PHE A 58 -33.01 22.87 -7.72
CA PHE A 58 -33.46 21.98 -8.78
C PHE A 58 -34.50 22.69 -9.66
N MET A 59 -34.43 22.49 -10.97
CA MET A 59 -35.24 23.23 -11.94
C MET A 59 -36.73 22.99 -11.72
N ASN A 60 -37.49 24.08 -11.63
CA ASN A 60 -38.94 24.07 -11.76
C ASN A 60 -39.35 23.84 -13.22
N GLN A 61 -40.64 23.64 -13.46
CA GLN A 61 -41.16 23.29 -14.79
C GLN A 61 -40.78 24.34 -15.84
N LYS A 62 -40.81 25.62 -15.47
CA LYS A 62 -40.51 26.73 -16.37
C LYS A 62 -39.04 26.72 -16.83
N ASP A 63 -38.11 26.55 -15.90
CA ASP A 63 -36.69 26.43 -16.22
C ASP A 63 -36.42 25.15 -17.00
N TYR A 64 -36.99 24.02 -16.58
CA TYR A 64 -36.83 22.72 -17.22
C TYR A 64 -37.31 22.70 -18.68
N ASP A 65 -38.53 23.18 -18.95
CA ASP A 65 -39.10 23.20 -20.30
C ASP A 65 -38.24 24.10 -21.23
N SER A 66 -37.84 25.26 -20.72
CA SER A 66 -36.97 26.18 -21.45
C SER A 66 -35.58 25.58 -21.72
N VAL A 67 -34.98 24.83 -20.80
CA VAL A 67 -33.69 24.16 -21.00
C VAL A 67 -33.83 23.04 -22.05
N CYS A 68 -34.89 22.23 -21.95
CA CYS A 68 -35.16 21.16 -22.89
C CYS A 68 -35.34 21.68 -24.33
N GLU A 69 -36.11 22.75 -24.52
CA GLU A 69 -36.44 23.28 -25.85
C GLU A 69 -35.43 24.31 -26.38
N ASN A 70 -35.02 25.25 -25.53
CA ASN A 70 -34.33 26.47 -25.92
C ASN A 70 -32.87 26.54 -25.44
N VAL A 71 -32.41 25.56 -24.65
CA VAL A 71 -31.04 25.51 -24.10
C VAL A 71 -30.77 26.71 -23.17
N ARG A 72 -31.81 27.21 -22.49
CA ARG A 72 -31.74 28.39 -21.61
C ARG A 72 -32.62 28.21 -20.38
N LEU A 73 -32.22 28.82 -19.27
CA LEU A 73 -33.10 29.04 -18.12
C LEU A 73 -34.18 30.07 -18.47
N ALA A 74 -35.21 30.16 -17.64
CA ALA A 74 -36.33 31.08 -17.82
C ALA A 74 -35.93 32.57 -17.72
N ASP A 75 -34.78 32.87 -17.10
CA ASP A 75 -34.19 34.21 -17.03
C ASP A 75 -33.37 34.59 -18.28
N GLY A 76 -33.25 33.66 -19.24
CA GLY A 76 -32.52 33.83 -20.50
C GLY A 76 -31.06 33.37 -20.47
N ASN A 77 -30.50 33.06 -19.29
CA ASN A 77 -29.13 32.56 -19.17
C ASN A 77 -28.98 31.21 -19.88
N LEU A 78 -27.84 31.01 -20.55
CA LEU A 78 -27.56 29.78 -21.27
C LEU A 78 -27.38 28.61 -20.29
N PHE A 79 -28.15 27.54 -20.47
CA PHE A 79 -28.00 26.33 -19.68
C PHE A 79 -28.57 25.15 -20.46
N SER A 80 -27.75 24.16 -20.75
CA SER A 80 -28.06 23.14 -21.77
C SER A 80 -28.52 21.80 -21.22
N MET A 81 -28.41 21.57 -19.92
CA MET A 81 -28.66 20.28 -19.28
C MET A 81 -29.78 20.39 -18.24
N PRO A 82 -30.83 19.55 -18.26
CA PRO A 82 -31.84 19.56 -17.21
C PRO A 82 -31.26 19.01 -15.90
N ILE A 83 -31.46 19.76 -14.80
CA ILE A 83 -31.02 19.38 -13.44
C ILE A 83 -32.24 19.38 -12.53
N THR A 84 -32.79 18.20 -12.29
CA THR A 84 -34.08 18.00 -11.63
C THR A 84 -33.96 17.01 -10.48
N LEU A 85 -34.84 17.17 -9.48
CA LEU A 85 -35.03 16.21 -8.40
C LEU A 85 -36.24 15.34 -8.71
N ASP A 86 -36.01 14.06 -8.96
CA ASP A 86 -37.07 13.11 -9.30
C ASP A 86 -37.54 12.27 -8.10
N VAL A 87 -38.86 12.12 -7.98
CA VAL A 87 -39.53 11.36 -6.91
C VAL A 87 -40.70 10.54 -7.45
N SER A 88 -41.08 9.49 -6.72
CA SER A 88 -42.25 8.67 -7.03
C SER A 88 -43.53 9.28 -6.44
N GLN A 89 -44.69 8.85 -6.95
CA GLN A 89 -45.99 9.25 -6.38
C GLN A 89 -46.08 8.91 -4.88
N ALA A 90 -45.55 7.75 -4.46
CA ALA A 90 -45.56 7.32 -3.08
C ALA A 90 -44.81 8.31 -2.16
N VAL A 91 -43.65 8.81 -2.58
CA VAL A 91 -42.88 9.80 -1.79
C VAL A 91 -43.63 11.13 -1.69
N ILE A 92 -44.34 11.55 -2.75
CA ILE A 92 -45.18 12.76 -2.74
C ILE A 92 -46.31 12.60 -1.72
N ASP A 93 -47.00 11.47 -1.74
CA ASP A 93 -48.16 11.20 -0.88
C ASP A 93 -47.75 11.05 0.59
N ASP A 94 -46.70 10.26 0.87
CA ASP A 94 -46.18 9.99 2.22
C ASP A 94 -45.64 11.28 2.86
N GLY A 95 -44.89 12.08 2.09
CA GLY A 95 -44.35 13.37 2.54
C GLY A 95 -45.37 14.51 2.53
N LYS A 96 -46.58 14.29 1.98
CA LYS A 96 -47.60 15.32 1.72
C LYS A 96 -47.04 16.53 0.97
N LEU A 97 -46.21 16.26 -0.02
CA LEU A 97 -45.48 17.28 -0.76
C LEU A 97 -46.42 18.13 -1.62
N LYS A 98 -46.29 19.45 -1.51
CA LYS A 98 -47.03 20.44 -2.32
C LYS A 98 -46.20 21.70 -2.50
N ALA A 99 -46.58 22.55 -3.46
CA ALA A 99 -45.99 23.88 -3.62
C ALA A 99 -45.98 24.65 -2.28
N GLY A 100 -44.85 25.29 -1.98
CA GLY A 100 -44.56 25.99 -0.73
C GLY A 100 -44.10 25.09 0.43
N SER A 101 -44.10 23.76 0.28
CA SER A 101 -43.57 22.86 1.31
C SER A 101 -42.05 22.95 1.37
N ARG A 102 -41.50 22.79 2.57
CA ARG A 102 -40.06 22.68 2.81
C ARG A 102 -39.74 21.21 3.09
N VAL A 103 -38.70 20.70 2.44
CA VAL A 103 -38.24 19.31 2.57
C VAL A 103 -36.74 19.25 2.80
N THR A 104 -36.30 18.31 3.61
CA THR A 104 -34.89 18.04 3.84
C THR A 104 -34.35 17.13 2.74
N LEU A 105 -33.22 17.47 2.16
CA LEU A 105 -32.48 16.61 1.24
C LEU A 105 -31.37 15.88 2.00
N ARG A 106 -31.45 14.56 2.02
CA ARG A 106 -30.58 13.71 2.84
C ARG A 106 -29.62 12.88 2.00
N ASP A 107 -28.39 12.76 2.48
CA ASP A 107 -27.36 11.90 1.90
C ASP A 107 -27.65 10.43 2.22
N PHE A 108 -27.73 9.56 1.20
CA PHE A 108 -27.96 8.13 1.41
C PHE A 108 -26.75 7.40 2.03
N ARG A 109 -25.57 8.03 2.05
CA ARG A 109 -24.30 7.41 2.43
C ARG A 109 -24.04 7.48 3.94
N ASP A 110 -24.39 8.60 4.55
CA ASP A 110 -24.15 8.88 5.97
C ASP A 110 -25.36 9.52 6.69
N ASP A 111 -26.54 9.50 6.05
CA ASP A 111 -27.82 10.02 6.55
C ASP A 111 -27.82 11.52 6.92
N ARG A 112 -26.80 12.29 6.50
CA ARG A 112 -26.71 13.70 6.83
C ARG A 112 -27.73 14.55 6.08
N ASN A 113 -28.29 15.52 6.78
CA ASN A 113 -29.13 16.55 6.18
C ASN A 113 -28.24 17.56 5.46
N LEU A 114 -28.33 17.62 4.14
CA LEU A 114 -27.45 18.42 3.28
C LEU A 114 -28.04 19.81 2.99
N ALA A 115 -29.35 19.87 2.72
CA ALA A 115 -30.02 21.09 2.30
C ALA A 115 -31.52 21.03 2.63
N ILE A 116 -32.16 22.19 2.66
CA ILE A 116 -33.61 22.33 2.62
C ILE A 116 -34.02 22.84 1.24
N LEU A 117 -34.96 22.14 0.61
CA LEU A 117 -35.60 22.57 -0.63
C LEU A 117 -36.96 23.16 -0.32
N THR A 118 -37.22 24.38 -0.80
CA THR A 118 -38.58 24.97 -0.81
C THR A 118 -39.21 24.70 -2.16
N ILE A 119 -40.28 23.90 -2.18
CA ILE A 119 -40.92 23.41 -3.41
C ILE A 119 -41.65 24.54 -4.13
N ASP A 120 -41.29 24.81 -5.38
CA ASP A 120 -42.01 25.71 -6.29
C ASP A 120 -43.16 24.95 -6.97
N ASP A 121 -42.85 23.83 -7.61
CA ASP A 121 -43.80 22.98 -8.32
C ASP A 121 -43.43 21.48 -8.24
N ILE A 122 -44.44 20.65 -8.50
CA ILE A 122 -44.29 19.20 -8.68
C ILE A 122 -44.99 18.86 -9.98
N TYR A 123 -44.24 18.39 -10.97
CA TYR A 123 -44.74 18.21 -12.34
C TYR A 123 -44.29 16.87 -12.92
N ARG A 124 -45.07 16.35 -13.86
CA ARG A 124 -44.77 15.11 -14.57
C ARG A 124 -44.12 15.44 -15.92
N PRO A 125 -42.82 15.19 -16.10
CA PRO A 125 -42.13 15.49 -17.36
C PRO A 125 -42.53 14.52 -18.48
N ASP A 126 -42.52 15.00 -19.72
CA ASP A 126 -42.51 14.13 -20.90
C ASP A 126 -41.10 13.60 -21.15
N LYS A 127 -40.82 12.40 -20.63
CA LYS A 127 -39.53 11.72 -20.76
C LYS A 127 -39.15 11.42 -22.22
N ALA A 128 -40.12 11.21 -23.11
CA ALA A 128 -39.84 10.96 -24.53
C ALA A 128 -39.36 12.23 -25.23
N LYS A 129 -39.98 13.37 -24.89
CA LYS A 129 -39.54 14.68 -25.35
C LYS A 129 -38.13 15.02 -24.82
N GLU A 130 -37.86 14.77 -23.53
CA GLU A 130 -36.54 14.98 -22.94
C GLU A 130 -35.47 14.10 -23.63
N ALA A 131 -35.74 12.80 -23.78
CA ALA A 131 -34.86 11.85 -24.46
C ALA A 131 -34.47 12.33 -25.87
N LYS A 132 -35.46 12.81 -26.64
CA LYS A 132 -35.24 13.28 -28.01
C LYS A 132 -34.50 14.62 -28.06
N LEU A 133 -34.97 15.64 -27.34
CA LEU A 133 -34.46 17.00 -27.47
C LEU A 133 -33.10 17.20 -26.79
N VAL A 134 -32.86 16.48 -25.69
CA VAL A 134 -31.63 16.63 -24.89
C VAL A 134 -30.57 15.62 -25.30
N PHE A 135 -30.95 14.36 -25.50
CA PHE A 135 -29.98 13.27 -25.71
C PHE A 135 -29.99 12.67 -27.13
N GLY A 136 -30.86 13.12 -28.03
CA GLY A 136 -30.91 12.69 -29.43
C GLY A 136 -31.87 11.53 -29.74
N GLY A 137 -32.48 10.92 -28.72
CA GLY A 137 -33.61 9.98 -28.87
C GLY A 137 -33.29 8.49 -29.06
N ASP A 138 -32.02 8.08 -29.10
CA ASP A 138 -31.65 6.66 -29.20
C ASP A 138 -31.81 5.96 -27.83
N GLU A 139 -32.64 4.92 -27.76
CA GLU A 139 -32.91 4.15 -26.53
C GLU A 139 -31.66 3.48 -25.93
N GLU A 140 -30.59 3.28 -26.72
CA GLU A 140 -29.33 2.74 -26.22
C GLU A 140 -28.46 3.77 -25.51
N HIS A 141 -28.77 5.06 -25.64
CA HIS A 141 -28.02 6.15 -25.04
C HIS A 141 -28.02 6.03 -23.50
N PRO A 142 -26.86 6.16 -22.81
CA PRO A 142 -26.78 5.96 -21.37
C PRO A 142 -27.73 6.84 -20.54
N ALA A 143 -27.85 8.13 -20.88
CA ALA A 143 -28.82 9.01 -20.21
C ALA A 143 -30.28 8.62 -20.46
N ILE A 144 -30.62 8.09 -21.64
CA ILE A 144 -32.00 7.69 -21.97
C ILE A 144 -32.35 6.41 -21.19
N LYS A 145 -31.43 5.44 -21.14
CA LYS A 145 -31.60 4.25 -20.28
C LYS A 145 -31.79 4.63 -18.82
N TYR A 146 -31.00 5.59 -18.33
CA TYR A 146 -31.17 6.09 -16.97
C TYR A 146 -32.52 6.80 -16.77
N LEU A 147 -32.94 7.64 -17.72
CA LEU A 147 -34.20 8.38 -17.68
C LEU A 147 -35.43 7.46 -17.63
N TYR A 148 -35.40 6.33 -18.34
CA TYR A 148 -36.52 5.38 -18.33
C TYR A 148 -36.45 4.37 -17.19
N ASN A 149 -35.26 3.92 -16.80
CA ASN A 149 -35.12 2.78 -15.88
C ASN A 149 -34.81 3.17 -14.43
N GLN A 150 -34.37 4.40 -14.17
CA GLN A 150 -33.93 4.85 -12.84
C GLN A 150 -34.66 6.11 -12.36
N VAL A 151 -34.86 7.08 -13.26
CA VAL A 151 -35.57 8.31 -12.93
C VAL A 151 -37.03 8.02 -12.62
N GLN A 152 -37.56 8.62 -11.56
CA GLN A 152 -38.94 8.45 -11.11
C GLN A 152 -39.94 9.22 -11.99
N GLU A 153 -41.23 9.21 -11.61
CA GLU A 153 -42.32 9.72 -12.45
C GLU A 153 -42.45 11.25 -12.42
N PHE A 154 -42.14 11.90 -11.29
CA PHE A 154 -42.35 13.34 -11.08
C PHE A 154 -41.03 14.06 -10.83
N TYR A 155 -40.95 15.32 -11.26
CA TYR A 155 -39.88 16.26 -10.91
C TYR A 155 -40.39 17.28 -9.90
N VAL A 156 -39.53 17.62 -8.94
CA VAL A 156 -39.78 18.61 -7.88
C VAL A 156 -38.82 19.78 -8.10
N GLY A 157 -39.38 20.92 -8.49
CA GLY A 157 -38.65 22.16 -8.65
C GLY A 157 -38.60 22.95 -7.36
N GLY A 158 -37.49 23.64 -7.09
CA GLY A 158 -37.41 24.49 -5.90
C GLY A 158 -36.03 25.01 -5.59
N LYS A 159 -35.98 26.12 -4.84
CA LYS A 159 -34.74 26.74 -4.37
C LYS A 159 -34.15 25.98 -3.19
N ILE A 160 -32.82 25.99 -3.10
CA ILE A 160 -32.05 25.32 -2.06
C ILE A 160 -31.52 26.31 -1.03
N GLU A 161 -31.62 25.92 0.24
CA GLU A 161 -30.85 26.47 1.36
C GLU A 161 -29.86 25.39 1.83
N ALA A 162 -28.57 25.72 1.84
CA ALA A 162 -27.52 24.77 2.14
C ALA A 162 -27.30 24.66 3.66
N ILE A 163 -27.20 23.44 4.16
CA ILE A 163 -26.89 23.14 5.56
C ILE A 163 -25.46 22.61 5.62
N ASN A 164 -25.26 21.41 5.07
CA ASN A 164 -24.00 20.71 5.11
C ASN A 164 -23.47 20.45 3.70
N LYS A 165 -22.18 20.70 3.51
CA LYS A 165 -21.49 20.17 2.32
C LYS A 165 -21.44 18.64 2.39
N LEU A 166 -21.44 17.99 1.23
CA LEU A 166 -21.27 16.55 1.14
C LEU A 166 -19.94 16.13 1.76
N ASN A 167 -19.97 15.05 2.53
CA ASN A 167 -18.75 14.41 3.01
C ASN A 167 -18.18 13.54 1.88
N HIS A 168 -16.89 13.75 1.60
CA HIS A 168 -16.08 12.86 0.78
C HIS A 168 -14.85 12.49 1.60
N TYR A 169 -14.53 11.20 1.66
CA TYR A 169 -13.35 10.71 2.40
C TYR A 169 -12.14 10.50 1.49
N ASP A 170 -12.36 10.49 0.17
CA ASP A 170 -11.33 10.28 -0.83
C ASP A 170 -10.81 11.61 -1.39
N TYR A 171 -9.49 11.74 -1.45
CA TYR A 171 -8.78 12.83 -2.14
C TYR A 171 -9.26 14.24 -1.77
N VAL A 172 -9.60 14.50 -0.50
CA VAL A 172 -10.14 15.79 -0.05
C VAL A 172 -9.29 17.01 -0.45
N ALA A 173 -7.96 16.86 -0.47
CA ALA A 173 -7.03 17.92 -0.90
C ALA A 173 -7.05 18.22 -2.41
N LEU A 174 -7.67 17.34 -3.21
CA LEU A 174 -7.82 17.49 -4.65
C LEU A 174 -9.25 17.87 -5.05
N ARG A 175 -10.23 17.81 -4.14
CA ARG A 175 -11.59 18.27 -4.41
C ARG A 175 -11.66 19.76 -4.08
N TYR A 176 -12.03 20.57 -5.07
CA TYR A 176 -12.10 22.02 -4.93
C TYR A 176 -13.50 22.50 -5.25
N THR A 177 -14.06 23.35 -4.39
CA THR A 177 -15.19 24.20 -4.75
C THR A 177 -14.75 25.28 -5.75
N PRO A 178 -15.69 25.88 -6.51
CA PRO A 178 -15.41 27.04 -7.34
C PRO A 178 -14.70 28.18 -6.59
N ALA A 179 -15.10 28.46 -5.35
CA ALA A 179 -14.49 29.49 -4.52
C ALA A 179 -13.02 29.16 -4.18
N GLU A 180 -12.75 27.95 -3.70
CA GLU A 180 -11.39 27.51 -3.35
C GLU A 180 -10.46 27.51 -4.56
N LEU A 181 -10.94 27.06 -5.73
CA LEU A 181 -10.12 27.02 -6.93
C LEU A 181 -9.79 28.44 -7.45
N ARG A 182 -10.76 29.36 -7.37
CA ARG A 182 -10.54 30.78 -7.67
C ARG A 182 -9.50 31.40 -6.74
N VAL A 183 -9.58 31.13 -5.44
CA VAL A 183 -8.57 31.56 -4.46
C VAL A 183 -7.21 30.94 -4.75
N HIS A 184 -7.18 29.66 -5.15
CA HIS A 184 -5.93 28.96 -5.49
C HIS A 184 -5.24 29.58 -6.71
N PHE A 185 -5.99 29.89 -7.78
CA PHE A 185 -5.46 30.58 -8.94
C PHE A 185 -4.92 31.97 -8.58
N ASP A 186 -5.64 32.72 -7.75
CA ASP A 186 -5.20 34.05 -7.32
C ASP A 186 -3.89 33.98 -6.50
N LYS A 187 -3.78 33.02 -5.58
CA LYS A 187 -2.56 32.76 -4.79
C LYS A 187 -1.34 32.43 -5.66
N LEU A 188 -1.53 31.73 -6.78
CA LEU A 188 -0.46 31.41 -7.73
C LEU A 188 -0.20 32.52 -8.75
N GLY A 189 -0.97 33.62 -8.72
CA GLY A 189 -0.89 34.68 -9.72
C GLY A 189 -1.39 34.26 -11.11
N TRP A 190 -2.26 33.26 -11.18
CA TRP A 190 -2.79 32.71 -12.44
C TRP A 190 -3.98 33.53 -12.94
N ASN A 191 -3.78 34.22 -14.05
CA ASN A 191 -4.84 35.00 -14.71
C ASN A 191 -5.50 34.25 -15.88
N ARG A 192 -4.75 33.38 -16.56
CA ARG A 192 -5.22 32.56 -17.68
C ARG A 192 -5.05 31.09 -17.34
N VAL A 193 -6.17 30.37 -17.32
CA VAL A 193 -6.24 28.95 -17.01
C VAL A 193 -7.05 28.23 -18.08
N VAL A 194 -6.46 27.18 -18.67
CA VAL A 194 -7.11 26.26 -19.59
C VAL A 194 -7.53 25.00 -18.86
N ALA A 195 -8.84 24.74 -18.83
CA ALA A 195 -9.39 23.56 -18.20
C ALA A 195 -9.49 22.38 -19.18
N PHE A 196 -9.08 21.21 -18.70
CA PHE A 196 -9.18 19.95 -19.43
C PHE A 196 -10.18 19.01 -18.75
N GLN A 197 -11.27 18.71 -19.44
CA GLN A 197 -12.26 17.70 -19.05
C GLN A 197 -11.74 16.30 -19.38
N THR A 198 -11.85 15.36 -18.44
CA THR A 198 -11.69 13.94 -18.76
C THR A 198 -12.43 13.03 -17.79
N ARG A 199 -12.89 11.89 -18.32
CA ARG A 199 -13.38 10.72 -17.57
C ARG A 199 -12.50 9.48 -17.77
N ASN A 200 -11.44 9.60 -18.58
CA ASN A 200 -10.54 8.52 -18.95
C ASN A 200 -9.12 8.78 -18.42
N PRO A 201 -8.31 7.75 -18.18
CA PRO A 201 -6.89 7.91 -17.89
C PRO A 201 -6.19 8.78 -18.95
N MET A 202 -5.30 9.65 -18.49
CA MET A 202 -4.55 10.52 -19.40
C MET A 202 -3.25 9.84 -19.85
N HIS A 203 -3.17 9.58 -21.15
CA HIS A 203 -1.98 9.13 -21.86
C HIS A 203 -1.15 10.30 -22.44
N ARG A 204 -0.05 9.99 -23.15
CA ARG A 204 0.87 11.02 -23.70
C ARG A 204 0.18 12.02 -24.61
N ALA A 205 -0.72 11.56 -25.49
CA ALA A 205 -1.48 12.44 -26.37
C ALA A 205 -2.24 13.55 -25.61
N HIS A 206 -2.85 13.22 -24.47
CA HIS A 206 -3.57 14.20 -23.63
C HIS A 206 -2.62 15.19 -22.95
N ARG A 207 -1.44 14.71 -22.51
CA ARG A 207 -0.39 15.58 -21.96
C ARG A 207 0.08 16.57 -23.01
N GLU A 208 0.40 16.11 -24.22
CA GLU A 208 0.82 17.00 -25.31
C GLU A 208 -0.27 18.00 -25.70
N LEU A 209 -1.51 17.54 -25.78
CA LEU A 209 -2.66 18.39 -26.10
C LEU A 209 -2.79 19.54 -25.10
N THR A 210 -2.79 19.24 -23.81
CA THR A 210 -2.93 20.26 -22.75
C THR A 210 -1.73 21.20 -22.68
N VAL A 211 -0.51 20.72 -22.89
CA VAL A 211 0.70 21.58 -22.95
C VAL A 211 0.67 22.48 -24.19
N ARG A 212 0.21 21.98 -25.34
CA ARG A 212 0.01 22.81 -26.55
C ARG A 212 -1.03 23.90 -26.30
N ALA A 213 -2.14 23.56 -25.66
CA ALA A 213 -3.20 24.51 -25.31
C ALA A 213 -2.66 25.64 -24.42
N ALA A 214 -1.93 25.25 -23.36
CA ALA A 214 -1.27 26.15 -22.44
C ALA A 214 -0.31 27.11 -23.14
N ARG A 215 0.56 26.59 -24.03
CA ARG A 215 1.52 27.41 -24.77
C ARG A 215 0.86 28.35 -25.77
N ALA A 216 -0.10 27.85 -26.55
CA ALA A 216 -0.80 28.63 -27.57
C ALA A 216 -1.60 29.80 -26.96
N ARG A 217 -2.20 29.59 -25.78
CA ARG A 217 -3.00 30.60 -25.08
C ARG A 217 -2.24 31.32 -23.96
N GLN A 218 -0.95 31.02 -23.80
CA GLN A 218 -0.10 31.53 -22.70
C GLN A 218 -0.81 31.41 -21.34
N ALA A 219 -1.37 30.23 -21.07
CA ALA A 219 -2.21 29.92 -19.93
C ALA A 219 -1.60 28.76 -19.12
N ASN A 220 -1.98 28.66 -17.84
CA ASN A 220 -1.70 27.49 -17.01
C ASN A 220 -2.79 26.42 -17.21
N VAL A 221 -2.51 25.18 -16.79
CA VAL A 221 -3.41 24.04 -17.02
C VAL A 221 -4.17 23.70 -15.74
N LEU A 222 -5.49 23.58 -15.84
CA LEU A 222 -6.32 22.89 -14.86
C LEU A 222 -6.70 21.53 -15.42
N ILE A 223 -6.12 20.47 -14.88
CA ILE A 223 -6.56 19.10 -15.15
C ILE A 223 -7.78 18.87 -14.26
N HIS A 224 -8.97 18.85 -14.87
CA HIS A 224 -10.25 18.86 -14.14
C HIS A 224 -11.05 17.57 -14.38
N PRO A 225 -10.59 16.40 -13.92
CA PRO A 225 -11.28 15.15 -14.20
C PRO A 225 -12.58 15.00 -13.41
N VAL A 226 -13.54 14.28 -13.98
CA VAL A 226 -14.79 13.94 -13.30
C VAL A 226 -14.59 12.72 -12.40
N VAL A 227 -15.07 12.81 -11.16
CA VAL A 227 -15.03 11.73 -10.16
C VAL A 227 -16.40 11.33 -9.60
N GLY A 228 -17.47 11.99 -10.04
CA GLY A 228 -18.84 11.49 -9.86
C GLY A 228 -19.19 10.42 -10.89
N LEU A 229 -20.46 10.31 -11.26
CA LEU A 229 -20.94 9.34 -12.25
C LEU A 229 -20.37 9.62 -13.65
N THR A 230 -19.76 8.61 -14.27
CA THR A 230 -19.27 8.66 -15.66
C THR A 230 -19.98 7.64 -16.54
N LYS A 231 -19.41 7.25 -17.68
CA LYS A 231 -20.01 6.24 -18.54
C LYS A 231 -19.95 4.86 -17.85
N PRO A 232 -21.03 4.06 -17.87
CA PRO A 232 -20.98 2.67 -17.40
C PRO A 232 -19.86 1.87 -18.08
N GLY A 233 -19.06 1.18 -17.29
CA GLY A 233 -17.91 0.39 -17.75
C GLY A 233 -16.61 1.18 -17.94
N ASP A 234 -16.57 2.47 -17.58
CA ASP A 234 -15.31 3.21 -17.45
C ASP A 234 -14.47 2.67 -16.28
N ILE A 235 -13.16 2.97 -16.32
CA ILE A 235 -12.25 2.66 -15.23
C ILE A 235 -12.66 3.45 -13.97
N ASP A 236 -12.59 2.80 -12.82
CA ASP A 236 -12.94 3.38 -11.52
C ASP A 236 -12.18 4.69 -11.25
N HIS A 237 -12.81 5.61 -10.52
CA HIS A 237 -12.23 6.94 -10.34
C HIS A 237 -10.96 6.91 -9.48
N PHE A 238 -10.80 5.98 -8.53
CA PHE A 238 -9.59 5.87 -7.72
C PHE A 238 -8.37 5.55 -8.59
N THR A 239 -8.50 4.63 -9.54
CA THR A 239 -7.46 4.29 -10.51
C THR A 239 -7.17 5.46 -11.44
N ARG A 240 -8.22 6.16 -11.91
CA ARG A 240 -8.03 7.36 -12.74
C ARG A 240 -7.31 8.47 -12.00
N VAL A 241 -7.68 8.75 -10.75
CA VAL A 241 -7.03 9.79 -9.92
C VAL A 241 -5.56 9.45 -9.67
N ARG A 242 -5.24 8.21 -9.30
CA ARG A 242 -3.84 7.74 -9.18
C ARG A 242 -3.08 7.92 -10.50
N ALA A 243 -3.69 7.60 -11.64
CA ALA A 243 -3.10 7.80 -12.95
C ALA A 243 -2.85 9.29 -13.26
N TYR A 244 -3.77 10.21 -12.90
CA TYR A 244 -3.56 11.65 -13.07
C TYR A 244 -2.45 12.18 -12.17
N GLN A 245 -2.38 11.72 -10.91
CA GLN A 245 -1.29 12.08 -9.99
C GLN A 245 0.07 11.60 -10.51
N ALA A 246 0.14 10.37 -11.03
CA ALA A 246 1.36 9.83 -11.64
C ALA A 246 1.76 10.57 -12.92
N LEU A 247 0.81 11.16 -13.64
CA LEU A 247 1.07 11.97 -14.82
C LEU A 247 1.55 13.38 -14.47
N LEU A 248 1.15 13.96 -13.33
CA LEU A 248 1.39 15.37 -12.98
C LEU A 248 2.88 15.78 -13.06
N PRO A 249 3.87 14.97 -12.61
CA PRO A 249 5.29 15.27 -12.76
C PRO A 249 5.80 15.35 -14.20
N ARG A 250 4.99 14.94 -15.20
CA ARG A 250 5.34 15.06 -16.63
C ARG A 250 5.01 16.45 -17.20
N TYR A 251 4.34 17.32 -16.44
CA TYR A 251 4.19 18.72 -16.79
C TYR A 251 5.41 19.52 -16.30
N PRO A 252 5.79 20.63 -16.98
CA PRO A 252 6.74 21.58 -16.42
C PRO A 252 6.31 22.02 -15.02
N ASN A 253 7.27 22.14 -14.09
CA ASN A 253 7.00 22.50 -12.70
C ASN A 253 6.17 23.78 -12.60
N GLY A 254 5.07 23.71 -11.83
CA GLY A 254 4.17 24.85 -11.61
C GLY A 254 3.26 25.21 -12.79
N MET A 255 3.20 24.42 -13.87
CA MET A 255 2.32 24.70 -15.02
C MET A 255 0.89 24.16 -14.86
N ALA A 256 0.70 23.07 -14.10
CA ALA A 256 -0.56 22.35 -14.03
C ALA A 256 -1.03 22.13 -12.58
N VAL A 257 -2.34 22.27 -12.35
CA VAL A 257 -3.04 21.92 -11.11
C VAL A 257 -4.05 20.82 -11.41
N LEU A 258 -4.15 19.84 -10.51
CA LEU A 258 -5.17 18.78 -10.55
C LEU A 258 -6.29 19.14 -9.56
N GLY A 259 -7.52 19.30 -10.07
CA GLY A 259 -8.72 19.49 -9.26
C GLY A 259 -9.81 18.51 -9.68
N LEU A 260 -10.42 17.80 -8.74
CA LEU A 260 -11.45 16.80 -9.00
C LEU A 260 -12.83 17.44 -9.04
N LEU A 261 -13.64 17.07 -10.02
CA LEU A 261 -15.00 17.55 -10.19
C LEU A 261 -16.03 16.47 -9.82
N GLY A 262 -16.87 16.75 -8.82
CA GLY A 262 -17.99 15.90 -8.41
C GLY A 262 -19.19 15.92 -9.37
N LEU A 263 -18.94 15.89 -10.68
CA LEU A 263 -20.00 15.93 -11.71
C LEU A 263 -20.59 14.55 -11.99
N ALA A 264 -21.91 14.46 -12.15
CA ALA A 264 -22.55 13.31 -12.79
C ALA A 264 -22.74 13.58 -14.30
N MET A 265 -21.92 12.95 -15.14
CA MET A 265 -22.01 13.09 -16.59
C MET A 265 -23.28 12.42 -17.13
N ARG A 266 -23.87 13.02 -18.17
CA ARG A 266 -25.02 12.45 -18.88
C ARG A 266 -24.61 11.76 -20.17
N MET A 267 -23.37 11.94 -20.59
CA MET A 267 -22.89 11.58 -21.93
C MET A 267 -23.66 12.29 -23.04
N GLY A 268 -24.20 13.49 -22.78
CA GLY A 268 -25.05 14.27 -23.68
C GLY A 268 -24.29 15.08 -24.73
N GLY A 269 -23.09 14.64 -25.10
CA GLY A 269 -22.27 15.16 -26.21
C GLY A 269 -22.30 16.69 -26.35
N PRO A 270 -22.90 17.26 -27.41
CA PRO A 270 -22.90 18.70 -27.66
C PRO A 270 -23.52 19.55 -26.55
N ARG A 271 -24.67 19.14 -25.99
CA ARG A 271 -25.30 19.87 -24.88
C ARG A 271 -24.44 19.81 -23.63
N GLU A 272 -23.82 18.66 -23.37
CA GLU A 272 -22.92 18.50 -22.23
C GLU A 272 -21.60 19.28 -22.40
N ALA A 273 -21.14 19.53 -23.61
CA ALA A 273 -19.98 20.39 -23.86
C ALA A 273 -20.24 21.86 -23.48
N ILE A 274 -21.42 22.39 -23.81
CA ILE A 274 -21.87 23.73 -23.36
C ILE A 274 -21.93 23.79 -21.83
N TRP A 275 -22.51 22.75 -21.22
CA TRP A 275 -22.64 22.65 -19.77
C TRP A 275 -21.27 22.60 -19.09
N HIS A 276 -20.33 21.82 -19.60
CA HIS A 276 -18.95 21.79 -19.11
C HIS A 276 -18.25 23.15 -19.20
N ALA A 277 -18.48 23.91 -20.26
CA ALA A 277 -17.92 25.24 -20.41
C ALA A 277 -18.43 26.19 -19.30
N ILE A 278 -19.74 26.15 -19.02
CA ILE A 278 -20.37 26.90 -17.92
C ILE A 278 -19.77 26.50 -16.56
N ILE A 279 -19.68 25.19 -16.28
CA ILE A 279 -19.11 24.69 -15.02
C ILE A 279 -17.67 25.18 -14.85
N ARG A 280 -16.84 25.10 -15.90
CA ARG A 280 -15.42 25.50 -15.81
C ARG A 280 -15.25 27.00 -15.69
N LYS A 281 -16.12 27.79 -16.33
CA LYS A 281 -16.23 29.23 -16.10
C LYS A 281 -16.55 29.52 -14.64
N ASN A 282 -17.52 28.82 -14.05
CA ASN A 282 -17.87 28.98 -12.63
C ASN A 282 -16.69 28.65 -11.71
N HIS A 283 -15.89 27.64 -12.03
CA HIS A 283 -14.64 27.31 -11.32
C HIS A 283 -13.46 28.27 -11.61
N GLY A 284 -13.66 29.31 -12.42
CA GLY A 284 -12.66 30.35 -12.67
C GLY A 284 -11.73 30.09 -13.87
N ALA A 285 -11.98 29.05 -14.67
CA ALA A 285 -11.23 28.84 -15.89
C ALA A 285 -11.59 29.89 -16.96
N THR A 286 -10.57 30.36 -17.67
CA THR A 286 -10.70 31.33 -18.78
C THR A 286 -10.83 30.66 -20.13
N HIS A 287 -10.30 29.44 -20.25
CA HIS A 287 -10.29 28.66 -21.47
C HIS A 287 -10.77 27.24 -21.18
N PHE A 288 -11.41 26.60 -22.15
CA PHE A 288 -11.88 25.22 -22.02
C PHE A 288 -11.57 24.41 -23.27
N ILE A 289 -10.93 23.26 -23.09
CA ILE A 289 -10.62 22.35 -24.18
C ILE A 289 -11.87 21.56 -24.59
N VAL A 290 -12.18 21.58 -25.88
CA VAL A 290 -13.22 20.72 -26.49
C VAL A 290 -12.57 19.89 -27.59
N GLY A 291 -12.45 18.59 -27.36
CA GLY A 291 -11.83 17.64 -28.28
C GLY A 291 -12.84 16.93 -29.20
N ARG A 292 -12.35 15.93 -29.94
CA ARG A 292 -13.17 15.00 -30.71
C ARG A 292 -14.08 14.17 -29.79
N ASP A 293 -15.35 14.04 -30.17
CA ASP A 293 -16.36 13.21 -29.48
C ASP A 293 -16.49 13.57 -27.99
N HIS A 294 -16.44 14.88 -27.70
CA HIS A 294 -16.46 15.40 -26.33
C HIS A 294 -17.76 15.04 -25.62
N ALA A 295 -17.63 14.37 -24.47
CA ALA A 295 -18.77 13.82 -23.71
C ALA A 295 -19.68 12.87 -24.52
N GLY A 296 -19.18 12.27 -25.60
CA GLY A 296 -19.93 11.29 -26.38
C GLY A 296 -19.94 9.88 -25.77
N PRO A 297 -21.05 9.13 -25.89
CA PRO A 297 -21.12 7.73 -25.46
C PRO A 297 -20.54 6.76 -26.51
N GLY A 298 -20.14 7.22 -27.69
CA GLY A 298 -19.58 6.40 -28.77
C GLY A 298 -20.65 5.90 -29.74
N LYS A 299 -20.75 4.58 -29.90
CA LYS A 299 -21.63 3.93 -30.89
C LYS A 299 -22.69 3.04 -30.24
N ASN A 300 -23.86 2.95 -30.86
CA ASN A 300 -24.91 1.99 -30.51
C ASN A 300 -24.60 0.56 -31.05
N SER A 301 -25.44 -0.42 -30.74
CA SER A 301 -25.30 -1.82 -31.15
C SER A 301 -25.30 -2.01 -32.67
N LYS A 302 -25.91 -1.09 -33.42
CA LYS A 302 -25.93 -1.05 -34.89
C LYS A 302 -24.68 -0.38 -35.49
N GLY A 303 -23.74 0.08 -34.66
CA GLY A 303 -22.50 0.73 -35.07
C GLY A 303 -22.64 2.19 -35.48
N GLN A 304 -23.79 2.83 -35.22
CA GLN A 304 -24.05 4.25 -35.50
C GLN A 304 -23.55 5.11 -34.33
N GLU A 305 -22.90 6.23 -34.64
CA GLU A 305 -22.44 7.19 -33.62
C GLU A 305 -23.63 7.98 -33.08
N PHE A 306 -23.71 8.16 -31.75
CA PHE A 306 -24.78 8.96 -31.14
C PHE A 306 -24.68 10.44 -31.51
N TYR A 307 -23.45 10.95 -31.64
CA TYR A 307 -23.13 12.30 -32.06
C TYR A 307 -21.97 12.26 -33.05
N GLY A 308 -21.92 13.22 -33.96
CA GLY A 308 -20.80 13.40 -34.86
C GLY A 308 -19.51 13.77 -34.08
N PRO A 309 -18.32 13.44 -34.61
CA PRO A 309 -17.05 13.63 -33.90
C PRO A 309 -16.72 15.07 -33.48
N TYR A 310 -17.34 16.09 -34.12
CA TYR A 310 -17.07 17.50 -33.85
C TYR A 310 -18.34 18.30 -33.52
N ASP A 311 -19.50 17.63 -33.35
CA ASP A 311 -20.77 18.31 -33.08
C ASP A 311 -20.71 19.13 -31.77
N ALA A 312 -19.92 18.66 -30.80
CA ALA A 312 -19.67 19.39 -29.57
C ALA A 312 -18.88 20.69 -29.78
N GLN A 313 -17.92 20.73 -30.70
CA GLN A 313 -17.19 21.96 -31.03
C GLN A 313 -18.14 22.97 -31.66
N HIS A 314 -18.92 22.55 -32.66
CA HIS A 314 -19.93 23.41 -33.30
C HIS A 314 -20.97 23.95 -32.31
N ALA A 315 -21.43 23.13 -31.36
CA ALA A 315 -22.42 23.55 -30.38
C ALA A 315 -21.86 24.60 -29.41
N VAL A 316 -20.62 24.46 -28.94
CA VAL A 316 -20.02 25.45 -28.04
C VAL A 316 -19.64 26.73 -28.81
N GLU A 317 -19.18 26.61 -30.06
CA GLU A 317 -18.88 27.78 -30.91
C GLU A 317 -20.13 28.63 -31.19
N LYS A 318 -21.29 27.98 -31.40
CA LYS A 318 -22.57 28.70 -31.57
C LYS A 318 -22.89 29.67 -30.44
N TYR A 319 -22.46 29.36 -29.21
CA TYR A 319 -22.73 30.18 -28.01
C TYR A 319 -21.46 30.85 -27.46
N ARG A 320 -20.40 30.96 -28.25
CA ARG A 320 -19.10 31.49 -27.83
C ARG A 320 -19.18 32.86 -27.16
N GLU A 321 -19.95 33.78 -27.74
CA GLU A 321 -20.09 35.15 -27.21
C GLU A 321 -20.82 35.19 -25.87
N GLU A 322 -21.83 34.34 -25.68
CA GLU A 322 -22.64 34.30 -24.46
C GLU A 322 -21.97 33.52 -23.31
N LEU A 323 -21.19 32.50 -23.65
CA LEU A 323 -20.52 31.63 -22.69
C LEU A 323 -19.53 32.42 -21.83
N GLY A 324 -18.81 33.38 -22.40
CA GLY A 324 -17.76 34.14 -21.71
C GLY A 324 -16.62 33.26 -21.18
N ILE A 325 -16.26 32.22 -21.93
CA ILE A 325 -15.09 31.37 -21.74
C ILE A 325 -14.56 31.00 -23.13
N GLU A 326 -13.25 31.10 -23.36
CA GLU A 326 -12.67 30.83 -24.67
C GLU A 326 -12.53 29.32 -24.91
N VAL A 327 -13.08 28.82 -26.01
CA VAL A 327 -12.92 27.42 -26.40
C VAL A 327 -11.59 27.21 -27.08
N VAL A 328 -10.87 26.17 -26.66
CA VAL A 328 -9.68 25.69 -27.35
C VAL A 328 -10.01 24.36 -28.02
N GLU A 329 -10.31 24.44 -29.30
CA GLU A 329 -10.59 23.27 -30.12
C GLU A 329 -9.31 22.45 -30.33
N PHE A 330 -9.43 21.14 -30.22
CA PHE A 330 -8.36 20.23 -30.60
C PHE A 330 -8.86 19.17 -31.55
N GLN A 331 -8.10 19.02 -32.63
CA GLN A 331 -8.19 17.88 -33.53
C GLN A 331 -7.54 16.65 -32.87
N GLN A 332 -7.87 15.46 -33.38
CA GLN A 332 -7.26 14.22 -32.90
C GLN A 332 -5.73 14.30 -33.03
N VAL A 333 -5.03 14.18 -31.90
CA VAL A 333 -3.57 14.14 -31.86
C VAL A 333 -3.10 12.71 -32.13
N THR A 334 -2.13 12.55 -33.03
CA THR A 334 -1.55 11.24 -33.39
C THR A 334 -0.04 11.24 -33.21
N TYR A 335 0.54 10.05 -33.03
CA TYR A 335 1.97 9.87 -32.86
C TYR A 335 2.67 9.62 -34.21
N LEU A 336 3.79 10.30 -34.43
CA LEU A 336 4.62 10.22 -35.65
C LEU A 336 5.91 9.45 -35.34
N PRO A 337 6.01 8.16 -35.72
CA PRO A 337 7.14 7.31 -35.30
C PRO A 337 8.49 7.77 -35.85
N ASP A 338 8.50 8.40 -37.02
CA ASP A 338 9.74 8.81 -37.68
C ASP A 338 10.40 10.03 -37.02
N THR A 339 9.63 10.80 -36.25
CA THR A 339 10.09 12.02 -35.55
C THR A 339 9.98 11.93 -34.03
N ASP A 340 9.31 10.91 -33.49
CA ASP A 340 8.99 10.77 -32.05
C ASP A 340 8.22 11.97 -31.50
N GLU A 341 7.29 12.50 -32.30
CA GLU A 341 6.47 13.67 -31.96
C GLU A 341 4.97 13.37 -32.06
N TYR A 342 4.16 14.21 -31.43
CA TYR A 342 2.71 14.18 -31.55
C TYR A 342 2.23 15.42 -32.26
N LYS A 343 1.37 15.27 -33.26
CA LYS A 343 0.75 16.40 -33.98
C LYS A 343 -0.76 16.18 -34.16
N PRO A 344 -1.56 17.26 -34.17
CA PRO A 344 -2.91 17.25 -34.70
C PRO A 344 -2.93 16.63 -36.10
N LYS A 345 -3.91 15.77 -36.38
CA LYS A 345 -3.99 14.99 -37.62
C LYS A 345 -4.02 15.86 -38.88
N ASP A 346 -4.55 17.07 -38.80
CA ASP A 346 -4.61 18.08 -39.85
C ASP A 346 -3.25 18.76 -40.15
N GLU A 347 -2.32 18.77 -39.18
CA GLU A 347 -0.95 19.27 -39.36
C GLU A 347 0.01 18.20 -39.92
N VAL A 348 -0.43 16.95 -40.08
CA VAL A 348 0.41 15.84 -40.55
C VAL A 348 0.44 15.81 -42.08
N PRO A 349 1.62 15.94 -42.73
CA PRO A 349 1.72 15.84 -44.19
C PRO A 349 1.23 14.50 -44.72
N ALA A 350 0.58 14.51 -45.88
CA ALA A 350 0.09 13.31 -46.53
C ALA A 350 1.24 12.32 -46.81
N GLY A 351 1.05 11.05 -46.41
CA GLY A 351 2.05 9.98 -46.57
C GLY A 351 2.98 9.77 -45.38
N VAL A 352 2.97 10.65 -44.37
CA VAL A 352 3.70 10.43 -43.11
C VAL A 352 3.02 9.33 -42.30
N LYS A 353 3.82 8.41 -41.75
CA LYS A 353 3.32 7.30 -40.94
C LYS A 353 2.79 7.81 -39.60
N THR A 354 1.58 7.39 -39.25
CA THR A 354 0.94 7.68 -37.97
C THR A 354 0.68 6.39 -37.20
N LEU A 355 0.79 6.42 -35.88
CA LEU A 355 0.35 5.33 -35.01
C LEU A 355 -0.64 5.86 -33.96
N ASP A 356 -1.60 5.01 -33.62
CA ASP A 356 -2.58 5.25 -32.57
C ASP A 356 -2.96 3.91 -31.93
N ILE A 357 -3.41 3.94 -30.68
CA ILE A 357 -3.94 2.77 -29.98
C ILE A 357 -5.36 3.10 -29.54
N SER A 358 -6.33 2.35 -30.08
CA SER A 358 -7.73 2.49 -29.70
C SER A 358 -7.96 2.02 -28.26
N GLY A 359 -9.01 2.52 -27.61
CA GLY A 359 -9.39 2.06 -26.27
C GLY A 359 -9.66 0.55 -26.21
N THR A 360 -10.16 -0.05 -27.29
CA THR A 360 -10.38 -1.50 -27.39
C THR A 360 -9.06 -2.27 -27.41
N GLU A 361 -8.08 -1.78 -28.17
CA GLU A 361 -6.74 -2.38 -28.21
C GLU A 361 -6.01 -2.19 -26.87
N LEU A 362 -6.14 -1.03 -26.22
CA LEU A 362 -5.59 -0.80 -24.88
C LEU A 362 -6.16 -1.80 -23.86
N ARG A 363 -7.49 -1.98 -23.82
CA ARG A 363 -8.15 -2.98 -22.96
C ARG A 363 -7.66 -4.40 -23.27
N ASN A 364 -7.47 -4.73 -24.54
CA ASN A 364 -6.95 -6.03 -24.94
C ASN A 364 -5.51 -6.24 -24.41
N ARG A 365 -4.64 -5.24 -24.48
CA ARG A 365 -3.26 -5.29 -23.94
C ARG A 365 -3.20 -5.33 -22.41
N LEU A 366 -4.12 -4.65 -21.74
CA LEU A 366 -4.27 -4.77 -20.29
C LEU A 366 -4.69 -6.21 -19.92
N ARG A 367 -5.74 -6.72 -20.56
CA ARG A 367 -6.28 -8.07 -20.33
C ARG A 367 -5.29 -9.20 -20.63
N THR A 368 -4.51 -9.09 -21.70
CA THR A 368 -3.55 -10.12 -22.13
C THR A 368 -2.18 -9.98 -21.48
N GLY A 369 -1.92 -8.88 -20.77
CA GLY A 369 -0.57 -8.57 -20.29
C GLY A 369 0.41 -8.09 -21.37
N ALA A 370 -0.03 -7.97 -22.64
CA ALA A 370 0.82 -7.54 -23.75
C ALA A 370 1.39 -6.13 -23.51
N PRO A 371 2.64 -5.84 -23.94
CA PRO A 371 3.30 -4.56 -23.66
C PRO A 371 2.53 -3.39 -24.28
N ILE A 372 2.39 -2.32 -23.49
CA ILE A 372 1.82 -1.04 -23.93
C ILE A 372 3.01 -0.14 -24.27
N PRO A 373 3.14 0.38 -25.50
CA PRO A 373 4.31 1.14 -25.91
C PRO A 373 4.46 2.42 -25.10
N GLU A 374 5.70 2.79 -24.78
CA GLU A 374 5.97 4.00 -24.00
C GLU A 374 5.56 5.28 -24.73
N TRP A 375 5.61 5.29 -26.06
CA TRP A 375 5.07 6.38 -26.88
C TRP A 375 3.55 6.48 -26.78
N PHE A 376 2.82 5.48 -26.32
CA PHE A 376 1.38 5.63 -26.10
C PHE A 376 1.12 6.26 -24.73
N SER A 377 1.68 5.68 -23.67
CA SER A 377 1.44 6.08 -22.29
C SER A 377 2.70 5.94 -21.45
N TYR A 378 2.84 6.80 -20.44
CA TYR A 378 3.96 6.74 -19.51
C TYR A 378 3.96 5.44 -18.69
N PRO A 379 5.14 4.87 -18.36
CA PRO A 379 5.23 3.60 -17.63
C PRO A 379 4.50 3.58 -16.29
N GLU A 380 4.58 4.66 -15.51
CA GLU A 380 3.91 4.80 -14.22
C GLU A 380 2.38 4.81 -14.35
N VAL A 381 1.84 5.44 -15.40
CA VAL A 381 0.41 5.41 -15.71
C VAL A 381 -0.01 3.99 -16.10
N VAL A 382 0.77 3.33 -16.97
CA VAL A 382 0.49 1.96 -17.40
C VAL A 382 0.50 0.98 -16.22
N LYS A 383 1.45 1.15 -15.28
CA LYS A 383 1.53 0.32 -14.08
C LYS A 383 0.24 0.39 -13.26
N ILE A 384 -0.25 1.60 -12.97
CA ILE A 384 -1.50 1.81 -12.22
C ILE A 384 -2.71 1.20 -12.97
N LEU A 385 -2.76 1.33 -14.29
CA LEU A 385 -3.82 0.71 -15.10
C LEU A 385 -3.79 -0.82 -15.04
N ARG A 386 -2.60 -1.43 -14.96
CA ARG A 386 -2.46 -2.89 -14.80
C ARG A 386 -2.82 -3.39 -13.41
N GLU A 387 -2.67 -2.56 -12.38
CA GLU A 387 -3.06 -2.92 -11.01
C GLU A 387 -4.60 -3.03 -10.88
N SER A 388 -5.35 -2.14 -11.55
CA SER A 388 -6.83 -2.17 -11.56
C SER A 388 -7.41 -3.13 -12.60
N SER A 389 -6.76 -3.24 -13.76
CA SER A 389 -7.13 -4.20 -14.81
C SER A 389 -6.03 -5.24 -15.01
N PRO A 390 -5.88 -6.19 -14.07
CA PRO A 390 -4.83 -7.19 -14.11
C PRO A 390 -4.99 -8.14 -15.31
N PRO A 391 -3.90 -8.75 -15.78
CA PRO A 391 -3.97 -9.76 -16.84
C PRO A 391 -4.79 -10.99 -16.40
N ARG A 392 -5.41 -11.69 -17.35
CA ARG A 392 -6.30 -12.86 -17.10
C ARG A 392 -5.68 -13.92 -16.17
N ASN A 393 -4.37 -14.16 -16.28
CA ASN A 393 -3.63 -15.10 -15.43
C ASN A 393 -3.61 -14.72 -13.94
N THR A 394 -4.02 -13.51 -13.57
CA THR A 394 -4.14 -13.04 -12.18
C THR A 394 -5.57 -12.59 -11.79
N GLN A 395 -6.50 -12.49 -12.76
CA GLN A 395 -7.91 -12.20 -12.49
C GLN A 395 -8.63 -13.38 -11.87
N GLY A 396 -9.51 -13.16 -10.89
CA GLY A 396 -10.38 -14.21 -10.36
C GLY A 396 -11.39 -14.74 -11.38
N PHE A 397 -11.91 -15.96 -11.12
CA PHE A 397 -13.03 -16.53 -11.85
C PHE A 397 -13.93 -17.38 -10.94
N THR A 398 -15.20 -17.52 -11.33
CA THR A 398 -16.15 -18.48 -10.75
C THR A 398 -16.45 -19.60 -11.75
N ILE A 399 -16.18 -20.84 -11.36
CA ILE A 399 -16.71 -22.04 -11.98
C ILE A 399 -17.99 -22.43 -11.25
N PHE A 400 -19.13 -22.28 -11.93
CA PHE A 400 -20.44 -22.58 -11.41
C PHE A 400 -20.94 -23.90 -12.01
N LEU A 401 -20.87 -24.97 -11.22
CA LEU A 401 -21.37 -26.29 -11.59
C LEU A 401 -22.87 -26.38 -11.27
N THR A 402 -23.67 -26.85 -12.23
CA THR A 402 -25.11 -27.10 -12.08
C THR A 402 -25.47 -28.51 -12.55
N GLY A 403 -26.41 -29.17 -11.89
CA GLY A 403 -26.82 -30.53 -12.21
C GLY A 403 -27.68 -31.16 -11.11
N TYR A 404 -28.26 -32.33 -11.39
CA TYR A 404 -29.05 -33.08 -10.41
C TYR A 404 -28.28 -33.39 -9.12
N MET A 405 -29.01 -33.70 -8.04
CA MET A 405 -28.41 -34.26 -6.83
C MET A 405 -27.70 -35.57 -7.19
N ASN A 406 -26.52 -35.83 -6.63
CA ASN A 406 -25.70 -37.01 -6.94
C ASN A 406 -25.25 -37.15 -8.42
N SER A 407 -25.31 -36.08 -9.21
CA SER A 407 -24.80 -36.08 -10.61
C SER A 407 -23.28 -36.22 -10.74
N GLY A 408 -22.54 -36.19 -9.64
CA GLY A 408 -21.08 -36.18 -9.59
C GLY A 408 -20.45 -34.78 -9.54
N LYS A 409 -21.26 -33.71 -9.62
CA LYS A 409 -20.81 -32.30 -9.52
C LYS A 409 -19.94 -32.02 -8.29
N ASP A 410 -20.25 -32.61 -7.13
CA ASP A 410 -19.50 -32.37 -5.89
C ASP A 410 -18.13 -33.07 -5.88
N ALA A 411 -18.01 -34.21 -6.57
CA ALA A 411 -16.73 -34.88 -6.77
C ALA A 411 -15.85 -34.12 -7.77
N ILE A 412 -16.46 -33.63 -8.87
CA ILE A 412 -15.80 -32.75 -9.84
C ILE A 412 -15.28 -31.49 -9.15
N ALA A 413 -16.10 -30.84 -8.32
CA ALA A 413 -15.74 -29.62 -7.60
C ALA A 413 -14.51 -29.81 -6.69
N ARG A 414 -14.47 -30.89 -5.90
CA ARG A 414 -13.34 -31.21 -5.02
C ARG A 414 -12.08 -31.56 -5.81
N ALA A 415 -12.20 -32.33 -6.89
CA ALA A 415 -11.07 -32.69 -7.73
C ALA A 415 -10.50 -31.47 -8.48
N LEU A 416 -11.38 -30.57 -8.93
CA LEU A 416 -10.99 -29.29 -9.53
C LEU A 416 -10.28 -28.40 -8.50
N GLN A 417 -10.78 -28.32 -7.26
CA GLN A 417 -10.12 -27.59 -6.18
C GLN A 417 -8.67 -28.07 -5.98
N VAL A 418 -8.46 -29.38 -5.88
CA VAL A 418 -7.11 -29.96 -5.74
C VAL A 418 -6.22 -29.60 -6.94
N THR A 419 -6.76 -29.66 -8.16
CA THR A 419 -6.03 -29.34 -9.39
C THR A 419 -5.61 -27.88 -9.45
N LEU A 420 -6.50 -26.95 -9.09
CA LEU A 420 -6.20 -25.52 -9.04
C LEU A 420 -5.22 -25.17 -7.90
N ASN A 421 -5.35 -25.81 -6.73
CA ASN A 421 -4.39 -25.66 -5.64
C ASN A 421 -2.99 -26.19 -6.02
N GLN A 422 -2.93 -27.31 -6.76
CA GLN A 422 -1.68 -27.86 -7.27
C GLN A 422 -0.99 -26.91 -8.26
N GLN A 423 -1.78 -26.19 -9.07
CA GLN A 423 -1.26 -25.18 -9.98
C GLN A 423 -0.70 -23.95 -9.24
N GLY A 424 -1.29 -23.56 -8.11
CA GLY A 424 -0.72 -22.58 -7.19
C GLY A 424 -0.83 -21.10 -7.60
N GLY A 425 -1.59 -20.78 -8.66
CA GLY A 425 -1.67 -19.41 -9.18
C GLY A 425 -2.55 -18.45 -8.35
N ARG A 426 -3.47 -18.96 -7.52
CA ARG A 426 -4.45 -18.19 -6.75
C ARG A 426 -5.11 -19.02 -5.66
N SER A 427 -5.73 -18.36 -4.68
CA SER A 427 -6.53 -19.04 -3.66
C SER A 427 -7.80 -19.64 -4.27
N VAL A 428 -8.20 -20.81 -3.76
CA VAL A 428 -9.37 -21.54 -4.26
C VAL A 428 -10.43 -21.67 -3.17
N SER A 429 -11.60 -21.08 -3.40
CA SER A 429 -12.75 -21.16 -2.50
C SER A 429 -13.79 -22.13 -3.05
N LEU A 430 -14.16 -23.13 -2.25
CA LEU A 430 -15.09 -24.18 -2.64
C LEU A 430 -16.43 -24.00 -1.92
N LEU A 431 -17.49 -23.72 -2.69
CA LEU A 431 -18.87 -23.50 -2.23
C LEU A 431 -19.74 -24.69 -2.64
N LEU A 432 -19.62 -25.81 -1.91
CA LEU A 432 -20.47 -26.99 -2.14
C LEU A 432 -21.91 -26.72 -1.70
N GLY A 433 -22.88 -27.34 -2.38
CA GLY A 433 -24.29 -27.19 -2.04
C GLY A 433 -24.62 -27.44 -0.56
N ASP A 434 -24.08 -28.52 0.03
CA ASP A 434 -24.30 -28.86 1.45
C ASP A 434 -23.62 -27.83 2.38
N THR A 435 -22.41 -27.38 2.07
CA THR A 435 -21.68 -26.37 2.85
C THR A 435 -22.40 -25.03 2.82
N VAL A 436 -22.82 -24.57 1.64
CA VAL A 436 -23.59 -23.32 1.51
C VAL A 436 -24.90 -23.40 2.27
N ARG A 437 -25.62 -24.54 2.17
CA ARG A 437 -26.86 -24.75 2.91
C ARG A 437 -26.65 -24.70 4.42
N HIS A 438 -25.51 -25.14 4.94
CA HIS A 438 -25.22 -25.05 6.36
C HIS A 438 -24.79 -23.63 6.80
N GLU A 439 -23.84 -23.03 6.09
CA GLU A 439 -23.17 -21.79 6.50
C GLU A 439 -23.94 -20.52 6.13
N LEU A 440 -24.62 -20.52 4.98
CA LEU A 440 -25.21 -19.32 4.38
C LEU A 440 -26.72 -19.39 4.22
N SER A 441 -27.36 -20.55 4.45
CA SER A 441 -28.77 -20.77 4.10
C SER A 441 -29.45 -21.85 4.95
N SER A 442 -29.06 -21.99 6.21
CA SER A 442 -29.58 -23.03 7.11
C SER A 442 -31.07 -22.89 7.40
N GLU A 443 -31.58 -21.66 7.28
CA GLU A 443 -32.97 -21.28 7.52
C GLU A 443 -33.86 -21.37 6.27
N LEU A 444 -33.28 -21.49 5.07
CA LEU A 444 -34.03 -21.49 3.82
C LEU A 444 -34.60 -22.87 3.49
N GLY A 445 -35.86 -22.89 3.08
CA GLY A 445 -36.56 -24.08 2.60
C GLY A 445 -36.16 -24.51 1.19
N PHE A 446 -37.05 -25.27 0.54
CA PHE A 446 -36.87 -25.80 -0.81
C PHE A 446 -37.92 -25.26 -1.81
N SER A 447 -38.62 -24.18 -1.46
CA SER A 447 -39.51 -23.49 -2.40
C SER A 447 -38.71 -22.88 -3.56
N ARG A 448 -39.40 -22.51 -4.65
CA ARG A 448 -38.77 -21.84 -5.80
C ARG A 448 -38.06 -20.55 -5.37
N GLU A 449 -38.72 -19.75 -4.53
CA GLU A 449 -38.18 -18.49 -3.99
C GLU A 449 -36.98 -18.72 -3.06
N ASP A 450 -37.06 -19.68 -2.14
CA ASP A 450 -35.93 -20.02 -1.25
C ASP A 450 -34.71 -20.49 -2.03
N ARG A 451 -34.92 -21.29 -3.08
CA ARG A 451 -33.85 -21.75 -3.98
C ARG A 451 -33.25 -20.58 -4.75
N HIS A 452 -34.08 -19.65 -5.23
CA HIS A 452 -33.59 -18.45 -5.90
C HIS A 452 -32.71 -17.61 -4.95
N THR A 453 -33.20 -17.31 -3.74
CA THR A 453 -32.46 -16.58 -2.70
C THR A 453 -31.15 -17.29 -2.32
N ASN A 454 -31.16 -18.62 -2.20
CA ASN A 454 -29.94 -19.40 -1.95
C ASN A 454 -28.89 -19.20 -3.06
N ILE A 455 -29.30 -19.21 -4.33
CA ILE A 455 -28.38 -18.96 -5.45
C ILE A 455 -27.88 -17.51 -5.46
N GLN A 456 -28.74 -16.53 -5.15
CA GLN A 456 -28.33 -15.13 -5.03
C GLN A 456 -27.25 -14.94 -3.94
N ARG A 457 -27.38 -15.61 -2.79
CA ARG A 457 -26.36 -15.59 -1.72
C ARG A 457 -25.03 -16.19 -2.17
N ILE A 458 -25.06 -17.32 -2.89
CA ILE A 458 -23.87 -17.90 -3.49
C ILE A 458 -23.23 -16.91 -4.46
N ALA A 459 -24.03 -16.29 -5.32
CA ALA A 459 -23.54 -15.37 -6.34
C ALA A 459 -22.90 -14.12 -5.74
N PHE A 460 -23.48 -13.58 -4.66
CA PHE A 460 -22.89 -12.47 -3.91
C PHE A 460 -21.50 -12.83 -3.37
N VAL A 461 -21.39 -13.93 -2.62
CA VAL A 461 -20.11 -14.39 -2.06
C VAL A 461 -19.10 -14.72 -3.17
N ALA A 462 -19.54 -15.38 -4.24
CA ALA A 462 -18.71 -15.69 -5.39
C ALA A 462 -18.22 -14.44 -6.11
N GLY A 463 -19.06 -13.41 -6.25
CA GLY A 463 -18.70 -12.12 -6.85
C GLY A 463 -17.61 -11.40 -6.07
N GLU A 464 -17.75 -11.31 -4.74
CA GLU A 464 -16.75 -10.68 -3.86
C GLU A 464 -15.40 -11.42 -3.89
N LEU A 465 -15.43 -12.76 -3.79
CA LEU A 465 -14.22 -13.57 -3.88
C LEU A 465 -13.54 -13.48 -5.26
N THR A 466 -14.34 -13.45 -6.33
CA THR A 466 -13.82 -13.31 -7.69
C THR A 466 -13.18 -11.94 -7.88
N ARG A 467 -13.78 -10.86 -7.33
CA ARG A 467 -13.20 -9.51 -7.32
C ARG A 467 -11.84 -9.48 -6.59
N ALA A 468 -11.69 -10.26 -5.52
CA ALA A 468 -10.43 -10.40 -4.79
C ALA A 468 -9.37 -11.25 -5.52
N GLY A 469 -9.64 -11.76 -6.72
CA GLY A 469 -8.70 -12.55 -7.51
C GLY A 469 -8.75 -14.07 -7.26
N ALA A 470 -9.70 -14.56 -6.46
CA ALA A 470 -9.81 -15.99 -6.14
C ALA A 470 -10.40 -16.82 -7.30
N ALA A 471 -10.12 -18.12 -7.28
CA ALA A 471 -10.85 -19.11 -8.04
C ALA A 471 -12.00 -19.66 -7.18
N VAL A 472 -13.23 -19.32 -7.52
CA VAL A 472 -14.42 -19.81 -6.82
C VAL A 472 -14.97 -21.03 -7.56
N ILE A 473 -15.26 -22.11 -6.84
CA ILE A 473 -15.94 -23.29 -7.39
C ILE A 473 -17.25 -23.46 -6.62
N ALA A 474 -18.39 -23.21 -7.26
CA ALA A 474 -19.70 -23.42 -6.67
C ALA A 474 -20.36 -24.67 -7.27
N SER A 475 -20.97 -25.53 -6.44
CA SER A 475 -21.70 -26.73 -6.92
C SER A 475 -23.12 -26.89 -6.37
N PRO A 476 -23.99 -25.85 -6.42
CA PRO A 476 -25.40 -26.00 -6.09
C PRO A 476 -26.13 -26.86 -7.13
N ILE A 477 -27.39 -27.21 -6.86
CA ILE A 477 -28.28 -27.82 -7.87
C ILE A 477 -28.69 -26.77 -8.91
N ALA A 478 -28.99 -25.54 -8.47
CA ALA A 478 -29.41 -24.40 -9.29
C ALA A 478 -30.44 -24.77 -10.39
N PRO A 479 -31.65 -25.26 -10.02
CA PRO A 479 -32.57 -25.88 -10.96
C PRO A 479 -33.20 -24.93 -11.99
N TYR A 480 -33.31 -23.64 -11.69
CA TYR A 480 -33.97 -22.65 -12.55
C TYR A 480 -32.97 -21.79 -13.32
N GLU A 481 -33.23 -21.53 -14.61
CA GLU A 481 -32.38 -20.72 -15.49
C GLU A 481 -32.29 -19.27 -14.99
N GLU A 482 -33.40 -18.74 -14.49
CA GLU A 482 -33.51 -17.40 -13.88
C GLU A 482 -32.44 -17.19 -12.79
N SER A 483 -32.31 -18.15 -11.87
CA SER A 483 -31.31 -18.09 -10.79
C SER A 483 -29.87 -18.16 -11.30
N ARG A 484 -29.62 -18.95 -12.35
CA ARG A 484 -28.28 -19.07 -12.96
C ARG A 484 -27.87 -17.79 -13.69
N ASN A 485 -28.81 -17.16 -14.39
CA ASN A 485 -28.58 -15.87 -15.04
C ASN A 485 -28.34 -14.76 -14.01
N ALA A 486 -29.14 -14.69 -12.95
CA ALA A 486 -28.90 -13.76 -11.84
C ALA A 486 -27.51 -13.98 -11.21
N ALA A 487 -27.06 -15.23 -11.06
CA ALA A 487 -25.72 -15.52 -10.55
C ALA A 487 -24.60 -15.06 -11.51
N ARG A 488 -24.78 -15.30 -12.82
CA ARG A 488 -23.86 -14.82 -13.85
C ARG A 488 -23.75 -13.31 -13.83
N ASP A 489 -24.89 -12.63 -13.75
CA ASP A 489 -24.95 -11.16 -13.76
C ASP A 489 -24.30 -10.58 -12.50
N ALA A 490 -24.59 -11.11 -11.32
CA ALA A 490 -23.99 -10.64 -10.06
C ALA A 490 -22.45 -10.77 -10.05
N VAL A 491 -21.91 -11.92 -10.49
CA VAL A 491 -20.45 -12.13 -10.57
C VAL A 491 -19.82 -11.21 -11.62
N THR A 492 -20.48 -11.02 -12.77
CA THR A 492 -19.97 -10.15 -13.85
C THR A 492 -20.00 -8.67 -13.45
N GLN A 493 -21.07 -8.22 -12.78
CA GLN A 493 -21.22 -6.86 -12.24
C GLN A 493 -20.17 -6.57 -11.16
N ALA A 494 -19.80 -7.57 -10.36
CA ALA A 494 -18.71 -7.46 -9.40
C ALA A 494 -17.31 -7.29 -10.04
N GLY A 495 -17.21 -7.36 -11.38
CA GLY A 495 -15.94 -7.31 -12.12
C GLY A 495 -15.27 -8.68 -12.30
N GLY A 496 -15.99 -9.77 -12.01
CA GLY A 496 -15.49 -11.13 -12.07
C GLY A 496 -15.77 -11.85 -13.38
N ASN A 497 -15.05 -12.96 -13.63
CA ASN A 497 -15.31 -13.85 -14.76
C ASN A 497 -16.17 -15.03 -14.29
N PHE A 498 -17.18 -15.42 -15.08
CA PHE A 498 -18.13 -16.49 -14.72
C PHE A 498 -18.21 -17.56 -15.81
N PHE A 499 -18.17 -18.82 -15.40
CA PHE A 499 -18.29 -19.99 -16.28
C PHE A 499 -19.34 -20.96 -15.73
N LEU A 500 -20.36 -21.26 -16.55
CA LEU A 500 -21.39 -22.23 -16.23
C LEU A 500 -21.01 -23.60 -16.79
N VAL A 501 -20.84 -24.59 -15.91
CA VAL A 501 -20.57 -25.97 -16.28
C VAL A 501 -21.78 -26.82 -15.95
N HIS A 502 -22.41 -27.37 -16.99
CA HIS A 502 -23.56 -28.25 -16.83
C HIS A 502 -23.10 -29.69 -16.67
N VAL A 503 -23.33 -30.27 -15.48
CA VAL A 503 -23.11 -31.69 -15.18
C VAL A 503 -24.38 -32.45 -15.54
N ALA A 504 -24.50 -32.76 -16.83
CA ALA A 504 -25.66 -33.34 -17.50
C ALA A 504 -25.80 -34.86 -17.29
N THR A 505 -25.38 -35.37 -16.14
CA THR A 505 -25.52 -36.79 -15.80
C THR A 505 -27.01 -37.16 -15.75
N PRO A 506 -27.45 -38.22 -16.47
CA PRO A 506 -28.86 -38.61 -16.51
C PRO A 506 -29.45 -38.87 -15.12
N LEU A 507 -30.73 -38.52 -14.92
CA LEU A 507 -31.42 -38.70 -13.64
C LEU A 507 -31.40 -40.16 -13.18
N GLU A 508 -31.62 -41.10 -14.10
CA GLU A 508 -31.63 -42.53 -13.82
C GLU A 508 -30.29 -43.02 -13.26
N TYR A 509 -29.18 -42.44 -13.74
CA TYR A 509 -27.85 -42.75 -13.23
C TYR A 509 -27.65 -42.15 -11.83
N CYS A 510 -28.12 -40.92 -11.60
CA CYS A 510 -28.06 -40.25 -10.30
C CYS A 510 -28.84 -41.03 -9.23
N GLU A 511 -30.05 -41.49 -9.57
CA GLU A 511 -30.89 -42.32 -8.68
C GLU A 511 -30.25 -43.69 -8.41
N LYS A 512 -29.77 -44.38 -9.45
CA LYS A 512 -29.16 -45.72 -9.32
C LYS A 512 -27.91 -45.72 -8.44
N THR A 513 -27.15 -44.64 -8.44
CA THR A 513 -25.88 -44.53 -7.70
C THR A 513 -26.03 -43.82 -6.36
N ASP A 514 -27.25 -43.46 -5.94
CA ASP A 514 -27.51 -42.80 -4.66
C ASP A 514 -27.33 -43.77 -3.48
N LYS A 515 -26.17 -43.65 -2.83
CA LYS A 515 -25.84 -44.44 -1.63
C LYS A 515 -26.45 -43.89 -0.34
N ARG A 516 -27.00 -42.68 -0.36
CA ARG A 516 -27.65 -42.04 0.81
C ARG A 516 -29.14 -42.35 0.87
N GLY A 517 -29.70 -42.93 -0.19
CA GLY A 517 -31.11 -43.31 -0.29
C GLY A 517 -32.07 -42.11 -0.26
N ILE A 518 -31.59 -40.92 -0.62
CA ILE A 518 -32.37 -39.67 -0.60
C ILE A 518 -33.42 -39.69 -1.72
N TYR A 519 -33.05 -40.15 -2.92
CA TYR A 519 -34.00 -40.33 -4.02
C TYR A 519 -35.09 -41.36 -3.67
N ALA A 520 -34.72 -42.44 -2.98
CA ALA A 520 -35.70 -43.43 -2.51
C ALA A 520 -36.67 -42.83 -1.48
N LYS A 521 -36.19 -41.96 -0.57
CA LYS A 521 -37.04 -41.21 0.36
C LYS A 521 -37.99 -40.24 -0.36
N ALA A 522 -37.48 -39.50 -1.35
CA ALA A 522 -38.28 -38.60 -2.18
C ALA A 522 -39.39 -39.36 -2.94
N ARG A 523 -39.06 -40.49 -3.58
CA ARG A 523 -40.04 -41.35 -4.29
C ARG A 523 -41.13 -41.92 -3.38
N ARG A 524 -40.84 -42.10 -2.08
CA ARG A 524 -41.82 -42.50 -1.05
C ARG A 524 -42.59 -41.33 -0.44
N GLY A 525 -42.34 -40.09 -0.87
CA GLY A 525 -43.02 -38.88 -0.38
C GLY A 525 -42.52 -38.37 0.98
N GLU A 526 -41.43 -38.92 1.52
CA GLU A 526 -40.83 -38.46 2.78
C GLU A 526 -40.15 -37.08 2.63
N ILE A 527 -39.73 -36.72 1.40
CA ILE A 527 -39.13 -35.43 1.06
C ILE A 527 -39.94 -34.84 -0.10
N LYS A 528 -40.68 -33.76 0.16
CA LYS A 528 -41.47 -33.06 -0.86
C LYS A 528 -40.63 -32.03 -1.62
N GLY A 529 -40.96 -31.80 -2.89
CA GLY A 529 -40.30 -30.75 -3.70
C GLY A 529 -38.85 -31.10 -4.05
N PHE A 530 -38.57 -32.39 -4.24
CA PHE A 530 -37.23 -32.87 -4.57
C PHE A 530 -36.96 -32.76 -6.07
N THR A 531 -35.85 -32.10 -6.43
CA THR A 531 -35.52 -31.80 -7.83
C THR A 531 -35.27 -33.08 -8.64
N GLY A 532 -36.00 -33.25 -9.74
CA GLY A 532 -36.00 -34.46 -10.59
C GLY A 532 -37.08 -35.49 -10.24
N VAL A 533 -37.77 -35.34 -9.11
CA VAL A 533 -38.92 -36.19 -8.73
C VAL A 533 -40.21 -35.36 -8.76
N ASP A 534 -40.28 -34.35 -7.90
CA ASP A 534 -41.47 -33.48 -7.76
C ASP A 534 -41.22 -32.03 -8.21
N ASP A 535 -39.96 -31.58 -8.20
CA ASP A 535 -39.54 -30.22 -8.58
C ASP A 535 -38.73 -30.27 -9.89
N PRO A 536 -38.95 -29.38 -10.87
CA PRO A 536 -38.29 -29.46 -12.17
C PRO A 536 -36.79 -29.09 -12.10
N TYR A 537 -36.04 -29.57 -13.10
CA TYR A 537 -34.69 -29.08 -13.42
C TYR A 537 -34.71 -28.52 -14.83
N GLU A 538 -34.64 -27.20 -14.95
CA GLU A 538 -34.55 -26.53 -16.25
C GLU A 538 -33.14 -26.73 -16.79
N THR A 539 -33.01 -27.48 -17.89
CA THR A 539 -31.70 -27.76 -18.49
C THR A 539 -31.07 -26.46 -19.00
N PRO A 540 -29.80 -26.16 -18.65
CA PRO A 540 -29.12 -24.94 -19.11
C PRO A 540 -29.12 -24.79 -20.63
N SER A 541 -29.55 -23.63 -21.13
CA SER A 541 -29.63 -23.36 -22.58
C SER A 541 -28.27 -22.97 -23.19
N LYS A 542 -27.42 -22.30 -22.41
CA LYS A 542 -26.11 -21.77 -22.81
C LYS A 542 -25.07 -22.01 -21.72
N ALA A 543 -24.70 -23.28 -21.52
CA ALA A 543 -23.57 -23.63 -20.67
C ALA A 543 -22.24 -23.41 -21.42
N ASP A 544 -21.22 -22.94 -20.70
CA ASP A 544 -19.87 -22.75 -21.22
C ASP A 544 -19.17 -24.10 -21.46
N LEU A 545 -19.51 -25.12 -20.66
CA LEU A 545 -19.11 -26.51 -20.83
C LEU A 545 -20.23 -27.46 -20.38
N THR A 546 -20.44 -28.57 -21.09
CA THR A 546 -21.39 -29.64 -20.70
C THR A 546 -20.66 -30.96 -20.58
N VAL A 547 -20.85 -31.65 -19.46
CA VAL A 547 -20.14 -32.88 -19.09
C VAL A 547 -21.07 -33.94 -18.51
N ASP A 548 -20.70 -35.21 -18.61
CA ASP A 548 -21.55 -36.34 -18.20
C ASP A 548 -20.72 -37.44 -17.52
N VAL A 549 -20.93 -37.65 -16.21
CA VAL A 549 -20.17 -38.61 -15.40
C VAL A 549 -20.50 -40.06 -15.75
N SER A 550 -21.62 -40.33 -16.44
CA SER A 550 -21.93 -41.67 -16.92
C SER A 550 -21.06 -42.10 -18.12
N LYS A 551 -20.45 -41.13 -18.82
CA LYS A 551 -19.63 -41.33 -20.02
C LYS A 551 -18.16 -40.96 -19.80
N GLN A 552 -17.89 -39.99 -18.93
CA GLN A 552 -16.57 -39.44 -18.66
C GLN A 552 -16.17 -39.69 -17.20
N THR A 553 -14.86 -39.82 -16.97
CA THR A 553 -14.34 -39.87 -15.60
C THR A 553 -14.22 -38.47 -15.02
N VAL A 554 -14.28 -38.34 -13.68
CA VAL A 554 -14.07 -37.06 -12.97
C VAL A 554 -12.77 -36.38 -13.40
N ARG A 555 -11.70 -37.16 -13.60
CA ARG A 555 -10.40 -36.64 -14.07
C ARG A 555 -10.49 -36.02 -15.47
N SER A 556 -11.20 -36.66 -16.40
CA SER A 556 -11.39 -36.14 -17.76
C SER A 556 -12.18 -34.83 -17.75
N ILE A 557 -13.24 -34.78 -16.94
CA ILE A 557 -14.08 -33.59 -16.80
C ILE A 557 -13.29 -32.42 -16.21
N VAL A 558 -12.52 -32.67 -15.15
CA VAL A 558 -11.64 -31.64 -14.58
C VAL A 558 -10.63 -31.15 -15.62
N HIS A 559 -10.07 -32.05 -16.43
CA HIS A 559 -9.16 -31.66 -17.51
C HIS A 559 -9.82 -30.77 -18.57
N GLU A 560 -11.06 -31.06 -18.97
CA GLU A 560 -11.82 -30.21 -19.90
C GLU A 560 -12.09 -28.81 -19.33
N ILE A 561 -12.42 -28.70 -18.04
CA ILE A 561 -12.56 -27.40 -17.35
C ILE A 561 -11.24 -26.63 -17.36
N ILE A 562 -10.11 -27.31 -17.11
CA ILE A 562 -8.79 -26.69 -17.14
C ILE A 562 -8.43 -26.20 -18.55
N LEU A 563 -8.72 -26.97 -19.60
CA LEU A 563 -8.47 -26.56 -21.00
C LEU A 563 -9.31 -25.34 -21.41
N MET A 564 -10.56 -25.27 -20.96
CA MET A 564 -11.42 -24.09 -21.14
C MET A 564 -10.78 -22.85 -20.49
N LEU A 565 -10.33 -22.96 -19.25
CA LEU A 565 -9.66 -21.86 -18.53
C LEU A 565 -8.31 -21.46 -19.15
N GLU A 566 -7.53 -22.42 -19.66
CA GLU A 566 -6.28 -22.17 -20.38
C GLU A 566 -6.53 -21.42 -21.69
N THR A 567 -7.57 -21.80 -22.44
CA THR A 567 -7.95 -21.15 -23.70
C THR A 567 -8.37 -19.69 -23.47
N GLU A 568 -9.05 -19.43 -22.34
CA GLU A 568 -9.46 -18.10 -21.90
C GLU A 568 -8.34 -17.26 -21.26
N GLY A 569 -7.12 -17.83 -21.12
CA GLY A 569 -5.92 -17.15 -20.66
C GLY A 569 -5.78 -17.00 -19.14
N PHE A 570 -6.53 -17.78 -18.35
CA PHE A 570 -6.42 -17.76 -16.87
C PHE A 570 -5.20 -18.48 -16.34
N PHE A 571 -4.56 -19.28 -17.18
CA PHE A 571 -3.32 -19.97 -16.89
C PHE A 571 -2.26 -19.51 -17.88
N ASP A 572 -1.06 -19.23 -17.37
CA ASP A 572 0.07 -18.97 -18.25
C ASP A 572 0.25 -20.17 -19.16
N ARG A 573 0.29 -19.92 -20.47
CA ARG A 573 0.66 -20.96 -21.44
C ARG A 573 1.96 -21.56 -20.94
N ARG A 574 1.95 -22.86 -20.70
CA ARG A 574 3.18 -23.63 -20.44
C ARG A 574 4.22 -23.16 -21.46
N PRO A 575 5.44 -22.75 -21.05
CA PRO A 575 6.44 -22.33 -22.03
C PRO A 575 6.63 -23.48 -23.02
N GLN A 576 6.16 -23.29 -24.25
CA GLN A 576 6.40 -24.26 -25.30
C GLN A 576 7.90 -24.27 -25.55
N VAL A 577 8.49 -25.46 -25.46
CA VAL A 577 9.87 -25.66 -25.91
C VAL A 577 9.97 -25.17 -27.37
N PRO A 578 11.00 -24.39 -27.74
CA PRO A 578 11.03 -23.62 -29.00
C PRO A 578 10.98 -24.42 -30.32
N PHE A 579 10.84 -25.74 -30.24
CA PHE A 579 11.12 -26.68 -31.32
C PHE A 579 9.88 -27.14 -32.11
N LEU A 580 8.64 -26.96 -31.62
CA LEU A 580 7.46 -27.65 -32.18
C LEU A 580 6.23 -26.80 -32.53
N SER A 581 6.38 -25.59 -33.07
CA SER A 581 5.41 -25.05 -34.06
C SER A 581 5.88 -23.75 -34.73
N PRO A 582 5.48 -23.51 -35.98
CA PRO A 582 5.94 -22.38 -36.77
C PRO A 582 5.28 -21.09 -36.30
N LEU A 583 6.10 -20.07 -36.02
CA LEU A 583 5.66 -18.73 -35.66
C LEU A 583 4.76 -18.15 -36.78
N ALA A 584 3.52 -17.81 -36.40
CA ALA A 584 2.74 -16.82 -37.12
C ALA A 584 3.56 -15.53 -37.25
N SER A 585 3.59 -15.00 -38.46
CA SER A 585 4.48 -13.94 -38.93
C SER A 585 4.52 -12.71 -38.02
N THR A 586 5.52 -12.66 -37.14
CA THR A 586 6.16 -11.39 -36.81
C THR A 586 7.01 -11.02 -38.01
N ARG A 587 6.65 -9.93 -38.69
CA ARG A 587 7.55 -9.31 -39.67
C ARG A 587 8.90 -9.09 -38.97
N PRO A 588 10.01 -9.61 -39.50
CA PRO A 588 11.31 -9.30 -38.97
C PRO A 588 11.56 -7.81 -39.22
N LEU A 589 11.93 -7.08 -38.17
CA LEU A 589 12.82 -5.94 -38.37
C LEU A 589 14.00 -6.47 -39.20
N PRO A 590 14.33 -5.89 -40.36
CA PRO A 590 15.44 -6.40 -41.14
C PRO A 590 16.71 -6.29 -40.29
N PRO A 591 17.58 -7.31 -40.32
CA PRO A 591 18.88 -7.20 -39.69
C PRO A 591 19.63 -6.05 -40.34
N LEU A 592 19.98 -5.04 -39.53
CA LEU A 592 20.91 -3.96 -39.86
C LEU A 592 22.31 -4.47 -40.29
N SER A 593 22.51 -5.79 -40.43
CA SER A 593 23.78 -6.43 -40.78
C SER A 593 23.76 -7.29 -42.05
N ILE A 594 22.62 -7.52 -42.72
CA ILE A 594 22.58 -8.39 -43.93
C ILE A 594 22.17 -7.62 -45.20
N HIS A 595 21.31 -6.60 -45.12
CA HIS A 595 21.01 -5.76 -46.28
C HIS A 595 22.18 -4.84 -46.70
N LEU A 596 23.09 -4.55 -45.78
CA LEU A 596 24.32 -3.80 -46.06
C LEU A 596 25.43 -4.65 -46.71
N ARG A 597 25.34 -6.00 -46.69
CA ARG A 597 26.41 -6.84 -47.28
C ARG A 597 26.23 -7.15 -48.76
N GLN A 598 25.00 -7.22 -49.26
CA GLN A 598 24.76 -7.56 -50.67
C GLN A 598 24.78 -6.33 -51.60
N HIS A 599 24.53 -5.12 -51.09
CA HIS A 599 24.64 -3.89 -51.89
C HIS A 599 26.05 -3.28 -51.94
N PHE A 600 26.91 -3.56 -50.95
CA PHE A 600 28.28 -3.05 -50.94
C PHE A 600 29.24 -3.82 -51.87
N ALA A 601 28.90 -5.06 -52.26
CA ALA A 601 29.75 -5.90 -53.10
C ALA A 601 29.80 -5.43 -54.58
N ARG A 602 28.92 -4.51 -55.01
CA ARG A 602 28.89 -3.99 -56.39
C ARG A 602 29.45 -2.59 -56.59
N LEU A 603 29.97 -1.93 -55.55
CA LEU A 603 30.34 -0.50 -55.60
C LEU A 603 31.72 -0.17 -55.03
N ILE A 604 32.70 -1.05 -55.22
CA ILE A 604 34.10 -0.75 -54.90
C ILE A 604 34.93 -0.95 -56.16
N SER A 605 34.99 0.12 -56.98
CA SER A 605 36.13 0.35 -57.85
C SER A 605 37.39 0.51 -56.98
N THR A 606 38.53 0.22 -57.58
CA THR A 606 39.83 -0.04 -56.95
C THR A 606 40.38 1.09 -56.08
N GLU A 607 39.81 2.30 -56.08
CA GLU A 607 40.26 3.42 -55.25
C GLU A 607 39.78 3.39 -53.78
N ARG A 608 38.79 2.56 -53.40
CA ARG A 608 38.17 2.63 -52.05
C ARG A 608 38.75 1.70 -50.97
N ARG A 609 39.77 0.88 -51.26
CA ARG A 609 40.24 -0.17 -50.32
C ARG A 609 41.08 0.39 -49.16
N ASP A 610 41.88 1.42 -49.39
CA ASP A 610 42.74 2.03 -48.36
C ASP A 610 41.99 2.93 -47.37
N TYR A 611 40.88 3.52 -47.80
CA TYR A 611 40.03 4.35 -46.95
C TYR A 611 39.34 3.52 -45.86
N TYR A 612 38.80 2.34 -46.21
CA TYR A 612 38.12 1.47 -45.25
C TYR A 612 39.08 0.83 -44.24
N LYS A 613 40.31 0.48 -44.66
CA LYS A 613 41.32 -0.11 -43.76
C LYS A 613 41.72 0.86 -42.63
N ARG A 614 41.88 2.15 -42.96
CA ARG A 614 42.16 3.21 -41.96
C ARG A 614 40.97 3.48 -41.04
N ARG A 615 39.74 3.43 -41.56
CA ARG A 615 38.52 3.67 -40.77
C ARG A 615 38.23 2.53 -39.78
N LEU A 616 38.45 1.28 -40.17
CA LEU A 616 38.28 0.13 -39.27
C LEU A 616 39.33 0.12 -38.15
N SER A 617 40.60 0.42 -38.48
CA SER A 617 41.68 0.52 -37.50
C SER A 617 41.43 1.65 -36.48
N ARG A 618 40.95 2.81 -36.93
CA ARG A 618 40.56 3.91 -36.03
C ARG A 618 39.37 3.54 -35.16
N GLY A 619 38.35 2.90 -35.73
CA GLY A 619 37.17 2.44 -34.98
C GLY A 619 37.53 1.44 -33.87
N LEU A 620 38.41 0.47 -34.16
CA LEU A 620 38.87 -0.51 -33.17
C LEU A 620 39.70 0.16 -32.04
N ARG A 621 40.60 1.08 -32.38
CA ARG A 621 41.38 1.82 -31.37
C ARG A 621 40.47 2.65 -30.47
N ILE A 622 39.51 3.39 -31.04
CA ILE A 622 38.55 4.19 -30.26
C ILE A 622 37.70 3.29 -29.35
N GLY A 623 37.22 2.16 -29.87
CA GLY A 623 36.47 1.19 -29.08
C GLY A 623 37.26 0.64 -27.90
N LEU A 624 38.50 0.21 -28.13
CA LEU A 624 39.39 -0.31 -27.08
C LEU A 624 39.72 0.77 -26.04
N THR A 625 40.00 2.01 -26.46
CA THR A 625 40.22 3.12 -25.52
C THR A 625 38.97 3.45 -24.71
N PHE A 626 37.77 3.41 -25.31
CA PHE A 626 36.53 3.67 -24.61
C PHE A 626 36.22 2.59 -23.56
N TYR A 627 36.41 1.31 -23.90
CA TYR A 627 36.27 0.23 -22.92
C TYR A 627 37.31 0.31 -21.80
N ALA A 628 38.56 0.68 -22.13
CA ALA A 628 39.59 0.90 -21.10
C ALA A 628 39.20 2.05 -20.14
N ILE A 629 38.65 3.16 -20.68
CA ILE A 629 38.11 4.27 -19.87
C ILE A 629 36.95 3.81 -18.99
N LEU A 630 36.02 3.01 -19.52
CA LEU A 630 34.90 2.47 -18.73
C LEU A 630 35.36 1.57 -17.60
N VAL A 631 36.35 0.70 -17.84
CA VAL A 631 36.91 -0.17 -16.80
C VAL A 631 37.62 0.67 -15.73
N LEU A 632 38.43 1.65 -16.13
CA LEU A 632 39.08 2.58 -15.20
C LEU A 632 38.04 3.36 -14.37
N PHE A 633 36.95 3.81 -14.99
CA PHE A 633 35.86 4.48 -14.29
C PHE A 633 35.20 3.57 -13.24
N GLN A 634 34.98 2.29 -13.55
CA GLN A 634 34.42 1.34 -12.58
C GLN A 634 35.37 1.07 -11.40
N VAL A 635 36.68 0.98 -11.66
CA VAL A 635 37.69 0.81 -10.61
C VAL A 635 37.73 2.03 -9.69
N ILE A 636 37.70 3.25 -10.27
CA ILE A 636 37.64 4.50 -9.49
C ILE A 636 36.35 4.55 -8.66
N LYS A 637 35.20 4.25 -9.27
CA LYS A 637 33.91 4.22 -8.57
C LYS A 637 33.92 3.26 -7.38
N LEU A 638 34.48 2.07 -7.55
CA LEU A 638 34.61 1.08 -6.49
C LEU A 638 35.54 1.56 -5.37
N GLY A 639 36.65 2.21 -5.72
CA GLY A 639 37.58 2.82 -4.75
C GLY A 639 36.91 3.92 -3.92
N VAL A 640 36.18 4.84 -4.56
CA VAL A 640 35.43 5.92 -3.87
C VAL A 640 34.41 5.33 -2.91
N TYR A 641 33.64 4.34 -3.35
CA TYR A 641 32.64 3.68 -2.50
C TYR A 641 33.25 3.01 -1.27
N GLN A 642 34.43 2.39 -1.41
CA GLN A 642 35.11 1.76 -0.28
C GLN A 642 35.66 2.78 0.72
N GLU A 643 36.15 3.92 0.24
CA GLU A 643 36.63 5.00 1.11
C GLU A 643 35.48 5.67 1.87
N GLU A 644 34.34 5.88 1.20
CA GLU A 644 33.11 6.40 1.82
C GLU A 644 32.63 5.49 2.96
N ILE A 645 32.65 4.17 2.76
CA ILE A 645 32.31 3.18 3.79
C ILE A 645 33.35 3.15 4.93
N GLU A 646 34.64 3.36 4.65
CA GLU A 646 35.69 3.42 5.69
C GLU A 646 35.48 4.62 6.63
N HIS A 647 35.01 5.75 6.12
CA HIS A 647 34.66 6.90 6.96
C HIS A 647 33.44 6.67 7.85
N GLN A 648 32.47 5.88 7.38
CA GLN A 648 31.28 5.53 8.16
C GLN A 648 31.60 4.44 9.21
N TRP A 649 32.43 3.47 8.84
CA TRP A 649 32.84 2.35 9.69
C TRP A 649 34.37 2.15 9.62
N PRO A 650 35.13 2.91 10.42
CA PRO A 650 36.59 2.83 10.43
C PRO A 650 37.08 1.45 10.85
N THR A 651 38.14 0.97 10.21
CA THR A 651 38.77 -0.33 10.50
C THR A 651 40.21 -0.18 11.01
N PRO A 652 40.77 -1.18 11.71
CA PRO A 652 42.15 -1.09 12.19
C PRO A 652 43.14 -0.93 11.03
N SER A 653 43.95 0.13 11.07
CA SER A 653 44.90 0.47 10.00
C SER A 653 46.00 -0.57 9.78
N GLU A 654 46.29 -1.38 10.81
CA GLU A 654 47.27 -2.47 10.78
C GLU A 654 46.78 -3.72 10.03
N TRP A 655 45.48 -3.82 9.72
CA TRP A 655 44.91 -4.94 8.97
C TRP A 655 45.16 -4.82 7.47
N SER A 656 45.27 -5.96 6.79
CA SER A 656 45.39 -5.94 5.34
C SER A 656 44.15 -5.32 4.69
N TRP A 657 44.31 -4.79 3.49
CA TRP A 657 43.21 -4.19 2.73
C TRP A 657 42.01 -5.15 2.57
N LYS A 658 42.27 -6.45 2.38
CA LYS A 658 41.22 -7.46 2.22
C LYS A 658 40.47 -7.72 3.54
N SER A 659 41.17 -7.79 4.67
CA SER A 659 40.54 -7.91 6.00
C SER A 659 39.66 -6.69 6.30
N ARG A 660 40.17 -5.48 6.00
CA ARG A 660 39.40 -4.23 6.13
C ARG A 660 38.17 -4.21 5.21
N TRP A 661 38.30 -4.67 3.97
CA TRP A 661 37.18 -4.79 3.03
C TRP A 661 36.09 -5.71 3.57
N CYS A 662 36.46 -6.88 4.10
CA CYS A 662 35.49 -7.86 4.61
C CYS A 662 34.71 -7.29 5.80
N LEU A 663 35.39 -6.65 6.76
CA LEU A 663 34.72 -6.04 7.93
C LEU A 663 33.76 -4.91 7.52
N ARG A 664 34.22 -3.99 6.66
CA ARG A 664 33.40 -2.90 6.12
C ARG A 664 32.17 -3.37 5.37
N SER A 665 32.36 -4.32 4.45
CA SER A 665 31.27 -4.89 3.65
C SER A 665 30.24 -5.60 4.54
N ALA A 666 30.71 -6.32 5.57
CA ALA A 666 29.83 -6.95 6.56
C ALA A 666 29.05 -5.93 7.40
N GLN A 667 29.66 -4.82 7.81
CA GLN A 667 28.98 -3.77 8.57
C GLN A 667 27.97 -2.98 7.74
N ALA A 668 28.32 -2.65 6.49
CA ALA A 668 27.44 -1.99 5.55
C ALA A 668 26.18 -2.82 5.27
N LEU A 669 26.34 -4.14 5.05
CA LEU A 669 25.21 -5.04 4.82
C LEU A 669 24.31 -5.23 6.05
N GLN A 670 24.87 -5.13 7.26
CA GLN A 670 24.11 -5.19 8.51
C GLN A 670 23.27 -3.92 8.78
N ASN A 671 23.59 -2.81 8.10
CA ASN A 671 22.88 -1.52 8.20
C ASN A 671 22.30 -1.13 6.83
N PRO A 672 21.29 -1.87 6.32
CA PRO A 672 20.82 -1.74 4.94
C PRO A 672 20.26 -0.35 4.62
N GLU A 673 19.65 0.33 5.60
CA GLU A 673 19.11 1.69 5.48
C GLU A 673 20.19 2.72 5.09
N GLN A 674 21.40 2.59 5.66
CA GLN A 674 22.51 3.52 5.40
C GLN A 674 23.12 3.34 3.99
N ILE A 675 22.87 2.19 3.35
CA ILE A 675 23.32 1.88 1.99
C ILE A 675 22.18 1.86 0.96
N GLY A 676 20.98 2.34 1.33
CA GLY A 676 19.82 2.41 0.44
C GLY A 676 19.21 1.04 0.08
N LYS A 677 19.40 0.03 0.92
CA LYS A 677 18.78 -1.31 0.79
C LYS A 677 17.68 -1.48 1.83
N LEU A 678 16.68 -2.32 1.52
CA LEU A 678 15.58 -2.61 2.45
C LEU A 678 15.87 -3.76 3.43
N MET A 679 16.74 -4.71 3.10
CA MET A 679 16.98 -5.92 3.91
C MET A 679 18.45 -6.33 3.93
N THR A 680 18.86 -6.92 5.06
CA THR A 680 20.21 -7.49 5.28
C THR A 680 20.34 -8.86 4.63
N ASN A 681 21.41 -9.07 3.87
CA ASN A 681 21.77 -10.39 3.33
C ASN A 681 22.71 -11.12 4.31
N TRP A 682 22.12 -11.81 5.29
CA TRP A 682 22.87 -12.52 6.34
C TRP A 682 23.86 -13.58 5.81
N PRO A 683 23.55 -14.40 4.77
CA PRO A 683 24.53 -15.31 4.18
C PRO A 683 25.79 -14.61 3.68
N MET A 684 25.65 -13.44 3.03
CA MET A 684 26.80 -12.66 2.60
C MET A 684 27.60 -12.08 3.76
N VAL A 685 26.92 -11.60 4.81
CA VAL A 685 27.56 -11.10 6.04
C VAL A 685 28.39 -12.20 6.70
N ALA A 686 27.80 -13.38 6.90
CA ALA A 686 28.50 -14.55 7.45
C ALA A 686 29.68 -14.97 6.56
N GLY A 687 29.53 -14.94 5.24
CA GLY A 687 30.61 -15.23 4.29
C GLY A 687 31.82 -14.30 4.43
N TYR A 688 31.59 -12.98 4.50
CA TYR A 688 32.66 -12.00 4.69
C TYR A 688 33.33 -12.13 6.07
N LEU A 689 32.56 -12.35 7.13
CA LEU A 689 33.09 -12.48 8.48
C LEU A 689 33.84 -13.80 8.69
N ARG A 690 33.40 -14.90 8.07
CA ARG A 690 34.16 -16.16 8.05
C ARG A 690 35.51 -15.98 7.38
N GLU A 691 35.55 -15.37 6.18
CA GLU A 691 36.81 -15.08 5.48
C GLU A 691 37.71 -14.16 6.32
N LEU A 692 37.14 -13.19 7.05
CA LEU A 692 37.89 -12.31 7.94
C LEU A 692 38.49 -13.07 9.12
N LEU A 693 37.69 -13.87 9.84
CA LEU A 693 38.14 -14.62 11.01
C LEU A 693 39.21 -15.66 10.64
N GLU A 694 39.05 -16.37 9.53
CA GLU A 694 40.07 -17.31 9.01
C GLU A 694 41.42 -16.62 8.78
N ARG A 695 41.41 -15.35 8.34
CA ARG A 695 42.64 -14.57 8.12
C ARG A 695 43.25 -14.04 9.42
N LEU A 696 42.42 -13.54 10.33
CA LEU A 696 42.85 -12.98 11.62
C LEU A 696 43.37 -14.05 12.58
N GLU A 697 42.91 -15.30 12.44
CA GLU A 697 43.28 -16.40 13.31
C GLU A 697 44.41 -17.27 12.73
N ASN A 698 44.77 -17.07 11.45
CA ASN A 698 45.87 -17.78 10.82
C ASN A 698 47.24 -17.38 11.45
N PRO A 699 47.96 -18.30 12.11
CA PRO A 699 49.24 -18.02 12.76
C PRO A 699 50.35 -17.56 11.80
N GLU A 700 50.28 -17.96 10.53
CA GLU A 700 51.23 -17.61 9.48
C GLU A 700 50.91 -16.25 8.82
N GLY A 701 49.73 -15.68 9.10
CA GLY A 701 49.23 -14.44 8.52
C GLY A 701 49.04 -13.31 9.53
N GLU A 702 47.86 -12.67 9.50
CA GLU A 702 47.52 -11.55 10.38
C GLU A 702 47.32 -12.00 11.85
N GLY A 703 47.18 -13.30 12.09
CA GLY A 703 47.12 -13.94 13.41
C GLY A 703 48.48 -14.19 14.07
N LYS A 704 49.59 -13.80 13.45
CA LYS A 704 50.93 -13.94 14.04
C LYS A 704 50.99 -13.33 15.45
N GLY A 705 51.36 -14.13 16.45
CA GLY A 705 51.47 -13.70 17.86
C GLY A 705 50.26 -14.03 18.74
N ILE A 706 49.20 -14.60 18.18
CA ILE A 706 48.11 -15.22 18.95
C ILE A 706 48.57 -16.57 19.48
N LYS A 707 48.25 -16.91 20.73
CA LYS A 707 48.53 -18.23 21.31
C LYS A 707 47.24 -18.98 21.58
N GLU A 708 47.20 -20.26 21.19
CA GLU A 708 46.15 -21.17 21.65
C GLU A 708 46.32 -21.44 23.15
N GLN A 709 45.22 -21.38 23.92
CA GLN A 709 45.27 -21.59 25.36
C GLN A 709 45.45 -23.09 25.69
N ALA A 710 46.50 -23.43 26.44
CA ALA A 710 46.84 -24.82 26.77
C ALA A 710 46.02 -25.40 27.95
N GLU A 711 45.50 -24.57 28.86
CA GLU A 711 44.73 -24.96 30.04
C GLU A 711 43.57 -23.97 30.30
N GLY A 712 42.35 -24.47 30.49
CA GLY A 712 41.19 -23.68 30.94
C GLY A 712 40.11 -23.35 29.89
N GLY A 713 40.23 -23.77 28.63
CA GLY A 713 39.17 -23.57 27.64
C GLY A 713 37.93 -24.43 27.94
N ILE A 714 36.74 -23.83 27.99
CA ILE A 714 35.48 -24.57 28.05
C ILE A 714 35.39 -25.41 26.76
N LEU A 715 35.34 -26.73 26.94
CA LEU A 715 35.15 -27.66 25.82
C LEU A 715 33.68 -27.59 25.43
N VAL A 716 33.38 -26.89 24.34
CA VAL A 716 32.02 -26.87 23.78
C VAL A 716 31.88 -28.12 22.90
N GLU A 717 30.88 -28.95 23.21
CA GLU A 717 30.66 -30.23 22.53
C GLU A 717 30.46 -30.01 21.01
N GLY A 718 31.29 -30.68 20.20
CA GLY A 718 31.30 -30.53 18.73
C GLY A 718 32.19 -29.42 18.15
N VAL A 719 32.83 -28.57 18.97
CA VAL A 719 33.57 -27.38 18.49
C VAL A 719 35.03 -27.35 18.96
N GLY A 720 35.36 -28.01 20.07
CA GLY A 720 36.74 -28.10 20.59
C GLY A 720 37.08 -27.01 21.62
N ARG A 721 38.38 -26.77 21.85
CA ARG A 721 38.87 -25.75 22.80
C ARG A 721 38.66 -24.36 22.18
N THR A 722 37.79 -23.54 22.77
CA THR A 722 37.45 -22.22 22.24
C THR A 722 38.20 -21.12 22.99
N GLY A 723 38.77 -20.15 22.24
CA GLY A 723 39.40 -18.95 22.78
C GLY A 723 40.91 -18.87 22.58
N PHE A 724 41.40 -17.65 22.34
CA PHE A 724 42.82 -17.38 22.13
C PHE A 724 43.40 -16.50 23.25
N ASP A 725 44.73 -16.44 23.39
CA ASP A 725 45.40 -15.35 24.10
C ASP A 725 45.85 -14.30 23.08
N ILE A 726 45.18 -13.14 23.10
CA ILE A 726 45.42 -12.01 22.20
C ILE A 726 46.05 -10.83 22.93
N THR A 727 46.52 -11.00 24.17
CA THR A 727 47.13 -9.92 24.98
C THR A 727 48.35 -9.27 24.32
N ALA A 728 49.06 -10.01 23.46
CA ALA A 728 50.20 -9.50 22.68
C ALA A 728 49.81 -8.61 21.48
N LYS A 729 48.52 -8.50 21.15
CA LYS A 729 48.00 -7.69 20.03
C LYS A 729 47.70 -6.26 20.48
N SER A 730 47.81 -5.33 19.54
CA SER A 730 47.45 -3.93 19.76
C SER A 730 45.95 -3.79 20.11
N GLU A 731 45.60 -2.68 20.75
CA GLU A 731 44.21 -2.41 21.13
C GLU A 731 43.25 -2.24 19.93
N PRO A 732 43.60 -1.53 18.84
CA PRO A 732 42.77 -1.48 17.64
C PRO A 732 42.54 -2.86 17.02
N TRP A 733 43.56 -3.72 16.98
CA TRP A 733 43.44 -5.10 16.50
C TRP A 733 42.40 -5.88 17.31
N ARG A 734 42.52 -5.82 18.65
CA ARG A 734 41.61 -6.53 19.57
C ARG A 734 40.18 -6.05 19.41
N ARG A 735 39.94 -4.74 19.27
CA ARG A 735 38.59 -4.17 19.07
C ARG A 735 37.99 -4.57 17.71
N GLY A 736 38.78 -4.54 16.64
CA GLY A 736 38.34 -5.03 15.34
C GLY A 736 37.98 -6.52 15.38
N TYR A 737 38.79 -7.33 16.08
CA TYR A 737 38.53 -8.76 16.24
C TYR A 737 37.27 -9.05 17.06
N HIS A 738 37.05 -8.31 18.16
CA HIS A 738 35.79 -8.35 18.92
C HIS A 738 34.58 -8.03 18.04
N GLN A 739 34.68 -6.96 17.24
CA GLN A 739 33.62 -6.55 16.33
C GLN A 739 33.31 -7.61 15.26
N ALA A 740 34.34 -8.27 14.72
CA ALA A 740 34.17 -9.37 13.77
C ALA A 740 33.47 -10.59 14.42
N LEU A 741 33.85 -10.95 15.65
CA LEU A 741 33.22 -12.05 16.39
C LEU A 741 31.77 -11.75 16.76
N MET A 742 31.47 -10.53 17.25
CA MET A 742 30.09 -10.11 17.55
C MET A 742 29.21 -10.09 16.29
N GLY A 743 29.74 -9.60 15.16
CA GLY A 743 29.04 -9.64 13.88
C GLY A 743 28.79 -11.07 13.39
N ALA A 744 29.74 -11.98 13.62
CA ALA A 744 29.62 -13.37 13.22
C ALA A 744 28.58 -14.11 14.08
N ALA A 745 28.57 -13.83 15.39
CA ALA A 745 27.53 -14.31 16.31
C ALA A 745 26.14 -13.85 15.86
N LYS A 746 25.95 -12.55 15.61
CA LYS A 746 24.68 -12.00 15.13
C LYS A 746 24.23 -12.59 13.78
N ALA A 747 25.17 -12.78 12.86
CA ALA A 747 24.87 -13.44 11.59
C ALA A 747 24.48 -14.92 11.78
N ALA A 748 25.14 -15.62 12.71
CA ALA A 748 24.80 -16.99 13.07
C ALA A 748 23.39 -17.10 13.67
N GLU A 749 22.98 -16.17 14.54
CA GLU A 749 21.63 -16.16 15.12
C GLU A 749 20.55 -16.06 14.05
N ASN A 750 20.79 -15.22 13.03
CA ASN A 750 19.85 -15.01 11.92
C ASN A 750 19.88 -16.12 10.87
N LEU A 751 20.96 -16.91 10.82
CA LEU A 751 21.14 -18.05 9.91
C LEU A 751 20.88 -19.40 10.58
N GLU A 752 20.40 -19.41 11.81
CA GLU A 752 20.14 -20.64 12.52
C GLU A 752 19.04 -21.45 11.82
N GLY A 753 19.29 -22.75 11.61
CA GLY A 753 18.41 -23.59 10.82
C GLY A 753 18.46 -23.35 9.31
N TRP A 754 19.40 -22.52 8.82
CA TRP A 754 19.67 -22.39 7.39
C TRP A 754 20.74 -23.40 6.95
N LEU A 755 20.62 -23.82 5.70
CA LEU A 755 21.52 -24.74 5.04
C LEU A 755 22.14 -24.08 3.80
N THR A 756 23.42 -24.33 3.57
CA THR A 756 24.15 -23.88 2.38
C THR A 756 24.55 -25.06 1.53
N ASP A 757 24.10 -25.07 0.27
CA ASP A 757 24.47 -26.08 -0.72
C ASP A 757 25.90 -25.83 -1.21
N ARG A 758 26.80 -26.82 -1.03
CA ARG A 758 28.22 -26.70 -1.38
C ARG A 758 28.47 -26.56 -2.87
N LYS A 759 27.62 -27.16 -3.72
CA LYS A 759 27.76 -27.14 -5.18
C LYS A 759 27.25 -25.84 -5.77
N GLN A 760 26.11 -25.36 -5.27
CA GLN A 760 25.45 -24.18 -5.80
C GLN A 760 25.88 -22.87 -5.12
N ARG A 761 26.49 -22.95 -3.94
CA ARG A 761 26.82 -21.80 -3.07
C ARG A 761 25.60 -20.90 -2.79
N ILE A 762 24.45 -21.55 -2.58
CA ILE A 762 23.18 -20.89 -2.24
C ILE A 762 22.83 -21.28 -0.81
N SER A 763 22.52 -20.29 0.02
CA SER A 763 22.03 -20.49 1.38
C SER A 763 20.53 -20.27 1.41
N ALA A 764 19.79 -21.22 1.98
CA ALA A 764 18.34 -21.12 2.16
C ALA A 764 17.92 -21.68 3.53
N PRO A 765 16.80 -21.20 4.10
CA PRO A 765 16.23 -21.81 5.29
C PRO A 765 15.88 -23.29 5.05
N ALA A 766 15.99 -24.14 6.09
CA ALA A 766 15.72 -25.58 5.97
C ALA A 766 14.33 -25.93 5.41
N GLU A 767 13.34 -25.04 5.57
CA GLU A 767 11.99 -25.23 5.03
C GLU A 767 11.94 -25.29 3.49
N TYR A 768 12.95 -24.77 2.80
CA TYR A 768 13.08 -24.79 1.34
C TYR A 768 14.01 -25.88 0.81
N VAL A 769 14.75 -26.54 1.69
CA VAL A 769 15.78 -27.54 1.33
C VAL A 769 15.12 -28.89 1.14
N VAL A 770 15.43 -29.56 0.03
CA VAL A 770 14.84 -30.85 -0.34
C VAL A 770 15.65 -31.97 0.30
N GLY A 771 15.05 -32.81 1.14
CA GLY A 771 15.74 -33.98 1.69
C GLY A 771 14.90 -34.86 2.61
N PRO A 772 15.50 -35.93 3.19
CA PRO A 772 14.81 -36.86 4.08
C PRO A 772 14.14 -36.20 5.29
N SER A 773 14.75 -35.13 5.83
CA SER A 773 14.22 -34.38 6.98
C SER A 773 13.10 -33.42 6.59
N ASN A 774 13.04 -33.01 5.32
CA ASN A 774 11.98 -32.16 4.77
C ASN A 774 11.49 -32.72 3.42
N PRO A 775 10.64 -33.77 3.45
CA PRO A 775 10.15 -34.42 2.23
C PRO A 775 9.15 -33.56 1.43
N ARG A 776 8.70 -32.41 1.98
CA ARG A 776 7.75 -31.48 1.35
C ARG A 776 8.21 -30.02 1.55
N PRO A 777 9.28 -29.59 0.85
CA PRO A 777 9.81 -28.24 1.01
C PRO A 777 8.86 -27.18 0.46
N LYS A 778 8.91 -25.98 1.04
CA LYS A 778 8.23 -24.79 0.52
C LYS A 778 8.84 -24.38 -0.84
N PRO A 779 8.03 -23.83 -1.76
CA PRO A 779 8.56 -23.34 -3.03
C PRO A 779 9.42 -22.09 -2.83
N MET A 780 10.58 -22.05 -3.50
CA MET A 780 11.49 -20.89 -3.47
C MET A 780 10.80 -19.61 -4.02
N PRO A 781 11.11 -18.42 -3.47
CA PRO A 781 10.65 -17.14 -4.01
C PRO A 781 11.00 -16.95 -5.50
N ALA A 782 10.15 -16.21 -6.22
CA ALA A 782 10.29 -16.00 -7.67
C ALA A 782 11.65 -15.37 -8.03
N GLY A 783 12.39 -16.01 -8.94
CA GLY A 783 13.67 -15.52 -9.47
C GLY A 783 14.93 -16.23 -8.92
N GLN A 784 14.81 -17.11 -7.92
CA GLN A 784 15.94 -17.90 -7.42
C GLN A 784 16.09 -19.24 -8.17
N LYS A 785 17.34 -19.73 -8.26
CA LYS A 785 17.70 -20.99 -8.93
C LYS A 785 17.19 -22.21 -8.15
N GLN A 786 17.42 -23.39 -8.71
CA GLN A 786 16.97 -24.72 -8.23
C GLN A 786 17.10 -24.91 -6.71
N ALA A 787 16.12 -25.55 -6.08
CA ALA A 787 16.10 -25.76 -4.63
C ALA A 787 17.33 -26.57 -4.16
N PRO A 788 18.00 -26.15 -3.07
CA PRO A 788 19.15 -26.84 -2.51
C PRO A 788 18.74 -28.22 -1.96
N ARG A 789 19.67 -29.19 -2.02
CA ARG A 789 19.44 -30.55 -1.52
C ARG A 789 20.14 -30.79 -0.20
N GLU A 790 19.48 -31.46 0.73
CA GLU A 790 20.00 -31.76 2.06
C GLU A 790 21.28 -32.61 2.00
N GLU A 791 21.39 -33.54 1.05
CA GLU A 791 22.57 -34.40 0.83
C GLU A 791 23.85 -33.62 0.50
N ASP A 792 23.71 -32.44 -0.12
CA ASP A 792 24.80 -31.59 -0.58
C ASP A 792 24.97 -30.33 0.29
N SER A 793 24.21 -30.25 1.39
CA SER A 793 24.12 -29.06 2.24
C SER A 793 24.84 -29.20 3.58
N GLU A 794 25.37 -28.09 4.07
CA GLU A 794 25.92 -27.95 5.41
C GLU A 794 25.24 -26.78 6.15
N PRO A 795 25.30 -26.72 7.49
CA PRO A 795 24.81 -25.55 8.23
C PRO A 795 25.42 -24.25 7.68
N ALA A 796 24.58 -23.25 7.40
CA ALA A 796 25.02 -22.00 6.78
C ALA A 796 26.00 -21.20 7.66
N SER A 797 25.94 -21.40 8.98
CA SER A 797 26.86 -20.87 9.97
C SER A 797 27.04 -21.87 11.11
N PRO A 798 28.18 -21.88 11.81
CA PRO A 798 28.29 -22.49 13.13
C PRO A 798 27.24 -21.94 14.11
N SER A 799 26.98 -22.67 15.20
CA SER A 799 26.11 -22.20 16.28
C SER A 799 26.59 -20.84 16.81
N PRO A 800 25.69 -19.89 17.12
CA PRO A 800 26.05 -18.59 17.70
C PRO A 800 26.91 -18.70 18.96
N GLU A 801 26.65 -19.73 19.77
CA GLU A 801 27.40 -20.06 20.98
C GLU A 801 28.91 -20.16 20.73
N VAL A 802 29.33 -20.67 19.56
CA VAL A 802 30.74 -20.79 19.19
C VAL A 802 31.44 -19.43 19.24
N PHE A 803 30.78 -18.40 18.73
CA PHE A 803 31.36 -17.06 18.65
C PHE A 803 31.30 -16.35 20.01
N TYR A 804 30.19 -16.48 20.74
CA TYR A 804 30.05 -15.88 22.07
C TYR A 804 31.02 -16.49 23.08
N MET A 805 31.08 -17.83 23.17
CA MET A 805 32.00 -18.52 24.06
C MET A 805 33.46 -18.18 23.73
N LYS A 806 33.79 -18.06 22.44
CA LYS A 806 35.13 -17.63 22.02
C LYS A 806 35.48 -16.22 22.51
N ILE A 807 34.53 -15.28 22.58
CA ILE A 807 34.78 -13.96 23.18
C ILE A 807 34.99 -14.08 24.69
N LEU A 808 34.15 -14.84 25.39
CA LEU A 808 34.19 -14.98 26.85
C LEU A 808 35.49 -15.66 27.34
N THR A 809 35.95 -16.68 26.63
CA THR A 809 37.17 -17.44 26.97
C THR A 809 38.46 -16.80 26.46
N THR A 810 38.40 -15.93 25.45
CA THR A 810 39.59 -15.23 24.93
C THR A 810 40.16 -14.28 25.98
N LYS A 811 41.49 -14.35 26.17
CA LYS A 811 42.23 -13.50 27.09
C LYS A 811 42.75 -12.28 26.34
N GLY A 812 42.45 -11.09 26.84
CA GLY A 812 42.86 -9.82 26.25
C GLY A 812 41.71 -8.89 25.83
N PHE A 813 40.46 -9.36 25.86
CA PHE A 813 39.28 -8.48 25.81
C PHE A 813 39.04 -7.80 27.15
N ASP A 814 38.51 -6.58 27.11
CA ASP A 814 38.11 -5.81 28.30
C ASP A 814 36.81 -6.36 28.93
N THR A 815 36.47 -5.87 30.13
CA THR A 815 35.27 -6.31 30.87
C THR A 815 34.00 -6.03 30.05
N ARG A 816 33.91 -4.86 29.41
CA ARG A 816 32.77 -4.44 28.61
C ARG A 816 32.51 -5.36 27.42
N GLN A 817 33.55 -5.71 26.68
CA GLN A 817 33.52 -6.56 25.49
C GLN A 817 33.03 -7.96 25.82
N LYS A 818 33.49 -8.52 26.95
CA LYS A 818 33.01 -9.80 27.47
C LYS A 818 31.57 -9.71 27.92
N LEU A 819 31.22 -8.62 28.61
CA LEU A 819 29.87 -8.38 29.08
C LEU A 819 28.86 -8.23 27.94
N ASP A 820 29.20 -7.49 26.89
CA ASP A 820 28.36 -7.30 25.71
C ASP A 820 28.09 -8.64 25.01
N ALA A 821 29.07 -9.55 24.97
CA ALA A 821 28.90 -10.90 24.46
C ALA A 821 28.03 -11.78 25.37
N ALA A 822 28.25 -11.74 26.69
CA ALA A 822 27.46 -12.52 27.67
C ALA A 822 25.99 -12.10 27.65
N LEU A 823 25.71 -10.80 27.64
CA LEU A 823 24.34 -10.26 27.60
C LEU A 823 23.65 -10.59 26.27
N ALA A 824 24.32 -10.40 25.14
CA ALA A 824 23.76 -10.76 23.83
C ALA A 824 23.44 -12.26 23.73
N TYR A 825 24.32 -13.11 24.26
CA TYR A 825 24.08 -14.55 24.30
C TYR A 825 22.91 -14.92 25.23
N ALA A 826 22.82 -14.30 26.41
CA ALA A 826 21.70 -14.50 27.33
C ALA A 826 20.36 -14.07 26.71
N ASP A 827 20.33 -12.91 26.02
CA ASP A 827 19.16 -12.41 25.30
C ASP A 827 18.70 -13.37 24.20
N TRP A 828 19.65 -13.94 23.44
CA TRP A 828 19.35 -14.94 22.42
C TRP A 828 18.82 -16.25 23.02
N LEU A 829 19.40 -16.73 24.13
CA LEU A 829 18.90 -17.90 24.86
C LEU A 829 17.48 -17.67 25.39
N ASP A 830 17.20 -16.48 25.91
CA ASP A 830 15.85 -16.07 26.34
C ASP A 830 14.87 -16.07 25.17
N TYR A 831 15.26 -15.52 24.02
CA TYR A 831 14.47 -15.55 22.80
C TYR A 831 14.15 -16.99 22.35
N LYS A 832 15.08 -17.92 22.55
CA LYS A 832 14.89 -19.36 22.28
C LYS A 832 14.03 -20.08 23.31
N GLY A 833 13.67 -19.43 24.41
CA GLY A 833 12.91 -20.03 25.50
C GLY A 833 13.73 -20.97 26.39
N LEU A 834 15.07 -20.89 26.34
CA LEU A 834 15.98 -21.65 27.21
C LEU A 834 16.23 -20.88 28.51
N GLN A 835 15.18 -20.80 29.34
CA GLN A 835 15.10 -19.85 30.45
C GLN A 835 16.17 -20.07 31.54
N GLU A 836 16.42 -21.32 31.94
CA GLU A 836 17.44 -21.63 32.96
C GLU A 836 18.86 -21.35 32.44
N THR A 837 19.16 -21.72 31.19
CA THR A 837 20.46 -21.43 30.56
C THR A 837 20.69 -19.93 30.39
N ALA A 838 19.65 -19.18 30.01
CA ALA A 838 19.72 -17.71 29.91
C ALA A 838 19.99 -17.10 31.29
N ARG A 839 19.31 -17.58 32.34
CA ARG A 839 19.53 -17.15 33.72
C ARG A 839 20.96 -17.41 34.18
N ASP A 840 21.51 -18.59 33.90
CA ASP A 840 22.91 -18.91 34.22
C ASP A 840 23.88 -17.98 33.47
N MET A 841 23.57 -17.62 32.22
CA MET A 841 24.36 -16.66 31.46
C MET A 841 24.27 -15.23 32.02
N TYR A 842 23.10 -14.77 32.47
CA TYR A 842 22.99 -13.48 33.18
C TYR A 842 23.71 -13.48 34.53
N ALA A 843 23.69 -14.60 35.25
CA ALA A 843 24.47 -14.75 36.47
C ALA A 843 25.98 -14.68 36.17
N TRP A 844 26.42 -15.33 35.10
CA TRP A 844 27.81 -15.24 34.66
C TRP A 844 28.19 -13.82 34.18
N ALA A 845 27.28 -13.13 33.51
CA ALA A 845 27.44 -11.71 33.16
C ALA A 845 27.58 -10.83 34.41
N MET A 846 26.83 -11.13 35.48
CA MET A 846 26.96 -10.45 36.78
C MET A 846 28.31 -10.73 37.43
N ASP A 847 28.80 -11.97 37.36
CA ASP A 847 30.14 -12.31 37.86
C ASP A 847 31.26 -11.59 37.09
N ILE A 848 31.12 -11.45 35.76
CA ILE A 848 32.04 -10.67 34.92
C ILE A 848 32.03 -9.19 35.35
N ALA A 849 30.85 -8.58 35.52
CA ALA A 849 30.72 -7.20 35.96
C ALA A 849 31.24 -6.99 37.40
N ALA A 850 30.98 -7.94 38.30
CA ALA A 850 31.46 -7.92 39.67
C ALA A 850 32.98 -8.05 39.76
N ALA A 851 33.58 -8.90 38.91
CA ALA A 851 35.04 -9.08 38.84
C ALA A 851 35.77 -7.86 38.28
N GLY A 852 35.14 -7.11 37.36
CA GLY A 852 35.69 -5.86 36.81
C GLY A 852 35.52 -4.64 37.72
N SER A 853 34.62 -4.70 38.71
CA SER A 853 34.31 -3.57 39.60
C SER A 853 35.51 -3.12 40.44
N LEU A 854 35.72 -1.80 40.50
CA LEU A 854 36.76 -1.18 41.34
C LEU A 854 36.45 -1.26 42.85
N VAL A 855 35.18 -1.46 43.20
CA VAL A 855 34.69 -1.64 44.58
C VAL A 855 34.22 -3.07 44.77
N ASP A 856 34.39 -3.62 45.98
CA ASP A 856 33.85 -4.92 46.36
C ASP A 856 32.34 -5.01 46.04
N ALA A 857 32.01 -5.79 45.01
CA ALA A 857 30.67 -5.88 44.43
C ALA A 857 29.63 -6.36 45.45
N SER A 858 30.04 -7.15 46.46
CA SER A 858 29.14 -7.64 47.52
C SER A 858 28.54 -6.53 48.39
N LYS A 859 29.20 -5.37 48.44
CA LYS A 859 28.72 -4.16 49.15
C LYS A 859 27.70 -3.38 48.35
N VAL A 860 27.65 -3.58 47.03
CA VAL A 860 26.84 -2.77 46.12
C VAL A 860 25.67 -3.54 45.51
N VAL A 861 25.86 -4.83 45.20
CA VAL A 861 24.83 -5.67 44.58
C VAL A 861 24.74 -7.03 45.27
N ASN A 862 23.52 -7.56 45.40
CA ASN A 862 23.34 -8.98 45.70
C ASN A 862 23.48 -9.77 44.39
N SER A 863 24.63 -10.42 44.17
CA SER A 863 24.96 -11.12 42.93
C SER A 863 23.94 -12.19 42.51
N LYS A 864 23.21 -12.78 43.47
CA LYS A 864 22.18 -13.80 43.18
C LYS A 864 20.84 -13.23 42.72
N THR A 865 20.50 -12.02 43.16
CA THR A 865 19.19 -11.40 42.88
C THR A 865 19.28 -10.18 41.97
N GLY A 866 20.48 -9.64 41.74
CA GLY A 866 20.71 -8.41 40.98
C GLY A 866 20.16 -7.14 41.64
N VAL A 867 19.69 -7.21 42.88
CA VAL A 867 19.17 -6.05 43.62
C VAL A 867 20.34 -5.23 44.18
N LEU A 868 20.33 -3.93 43.91
CA LEU A 868 21.35 -3.01 44.41
C LEU A 868 21.07 -2.60 45.86
N LYS A 869 22.13 -2.49 46.66
CA LYS A 869 22.10 -1.97 48.03
C LYS A 869 22.24 -0.45 47.97
N ASN A 870 21.34 0.26 48.62
CA ASN A 870 21.30 1.74 48.60
C ASN A 870 22.11 2.35 49.77
N ASP A 871 23.25 1.76 50.13
CA ASP A 871 24.10 2.27 51.20
C ASP A 871 25.04 3.35 50.65
N ALA A 872 24.95 4.58 51.17
CA ALA A 872 25.57 5.80 50.62
C ALA A 872 27.11 5.83 50.55
N GLN A 873 27.82 4.72 50.81
CA GLN A 873 29.28 4.65 50.88
C GLN A 873 29.95 4.13 49.60
N ALA A 874 29.24 3.42 48.71
CA ALA A 874 29.81 2.83 47.50
C ALA A 874 28.85 2.91 46.30
N LEU A 875 29.31 3.47 45.18
CA LEU A 875 28.52 3.59 43.95
C LEU A 875 28.72 2.36 43.03
N PRO A 876 27.66 1.86 42.36
CA PRO A 876 27.78 0.79 41.37
C PRO A 876 28.51 1.23 40.11
N SER A 877 29.26 0.31 39.52
CA SER A 877 29.82 0.48 38.18
C SER A 877 28.74 0.47 37.11
N GLU A 878 29.01 1.08 35.95
CA GLU A 878 28.08 1.09 34.82
C GLU A 878 27.73 -0.34 34.37
N ASN A 879 28.73 -1.24 34.37
CA ASN A 879 28.54 -2.65 34.03
C ASN A 879 27.54 -3.34 34.99
N ILE A 880 27.62 -3.11 36.30
CA ILE A 880 26.67 -3.68 37.27
C ILE A 880 25.25 -3.14 37.03
N LEU A 881 25.10 -1.84 36.74
CA LEU A 881 23.80 -1.25 36.41
C LEU A 881 23.19 -1.86 35.15
N ARG A 882 24.00 -2.08 34.11
CA ARG A 882 23.57 -2.69 32.84
C ARG A 882 23.09 -4.14 33.04
N VAL A 883 23.88 -4.97 33.74
CA VAL A 883 23.49 -6.38 33.98
C VAL A 883 22.26 -6.47 34.87
N SER A 884 22.19 -5.66 35.94
CA SER A 884 21.02 -5.65 36.83
C SER A 884 19.75 -5.26 36.07
N THR A 885 19.84 -4.31 35.14
CA THR A 885 18.73 -3.92 34.26
C THR A 885 18.32 -5.07 33.32
N ALA A 886 19.27 -5.74 32.68
CA ALA A 886 18.99 -6.87 31.79
C ALA A 886 18.37 -8.06 32.55
N LEU A 887 18.88 -8.38 33.75
CA LEU A 887 18.32 -9.42 34.62
C LEU A 887 16.89 -9.08 35.07
N ALA A 888 16.59 -7.79 35.31
CA ALA A 888 15.23 -7.35 35.61
C ALA A 888 14.28 -7.55 34.42
N VAL A 889 14.73 -7.26 33.19
CA VAL A 889 13.97 -7.53 31.96
C VAL A 889 13.70 -9.03 31.80
N HIS A 890 14.71 -9.88 32.03
CA HIS A 890 14.55 -11.33 32.03
C HIS A 890 13.46 -11.76 33.03
N HIS A 891 13.53 -11.34 34.29
CA HIS A 891 12.51 -11.66 35.29
C HIS A 891 11.11 -11.15 34.92
N ALA A 892 11.00 -9.97 34.31
CA ALA A 892 9.73 -9.43 33.84
C ALA A 892 9.13 -10.29 32.71
N ARG A 893 9.95 -10.73 31.75
CA ARG A 893 9.53 -11.63 30.65
C ARG A 893 9.05 -12.98 31.16
N GLN A 894 9.67 -13.50 32.22
CA GLN A 894 9.26 -14.75 32.87
C GLN A 894 8.03 -14.61 33.80
N GLY A 895 7.47 -13.40 33.94
CA GLY A 895 6.32 -13.15 34.81
C GLY A 895 6.65 -13.01 36.31
N ASN A 896 7.94 -12.98 36.70
CA ASN A 896 8.36 -12.70 38.07
C ASN A 896 8.41 -11.17 38.32
N LEU A 897 7.24 -10.55 38.24
CA LEU A 897 7.04 -9.11 38.34
C LEU A 897 7.55 -8.48 39.65
N PRO A 898 7.36 -9.08 40.85
CA PRO A 898 7.83 -8.48 42.10
C PRO A 898 9.35 -8.37 42.17
N THR A 899 10.06 -9.40 41.68
CA THR A 899 11.53 -9.41 41.65
C THR A 899 12.04 -8.37 40.65
N ALA A 900 11.48 -8.34 39.43
CA ALA A 900 11.82 -7.35 38.42
C ALA A 900 11.61 -5.91 38.91
N LEU A 901 10.46 -5.63 39.56
CA LEU A 901 10.15 -4.32 40.13
C LEU A 901 11.17 -3.91 41.21
N SER A 902 11.57 -4.85 42.08
CA SER A 902 12.57 -4.58 43.12
C SER A 902 13.94 -4.21 42.52
N ILE A 903 14.35 -4.86 41.43
CA ILE A 903 15.61 -4.57 40.74
C ILE A 903 15.52 -3.21 40.04
N PHE A 904 14.50 -2.98 39.19
CA PHE A 904 14.33 -1.71 38.47
C PHE A 904 14.26 -0.50 39.40
N THR A 905 13.54 -0.61 40.53
CA THR A 905 13.47 0.47 41.52
C THR A 905 14.82 0.70 42.23
N SER A 906 15.61 -0.35 42.48
CA SER A 906 16.97 -0.22 43.03
C SER A 906 17.94 0.45 42.04
N VAL A 907 17.87 0.10 40.76
CA VAL A 907 18.66 0.70 39.68
C VAL A 907 18.30 2.18 39.48
N LEU A 908 17.00 2.51 39.47
CA LEU A 908 16.53 3.90 39.34
C LEU A 908 17.02 4.77 40.51
N LYS A 909 16.96 4.26 41.74
CA LYS A 909 17.48 4.97 42.93
C LYS A 909 18.99 5.20 42.83
N ALA A 910 19.75 4.17 42.44
CA ALA A 910 21.19 4.27 42.25
C ALA A 910 21.54 5.33 41.19
N ARG A 911 20.87 5.33 40.03
CA ARG A 911 21.08 6.31 38.95
C ARG A 911 20.76 7.74 39.37
N ARG A 912 19.68 7.96 40.14
CA ARG A 912 19.32 9.28 40.68
C ARG A 912 20.31 9.81 41.73
N SER A 913 21.05 8.92 42.39
CA SER A 913 22.04 9.27 43.40
C SER A 913 23.45 9.55 42.84
N LEU A 914 23.64 9.44 41.52
CA LEU A 914 24.95 9.65 40.88
C LEU A 914 25.40 11.13 40.97
N PRO A 915 26.70 11.39 41.21
CA PRO A 915 27.24 12.74 41.24
C PRO A 915 27.28 13.38 39.84
N PRO A 916 27.21 14.72 39.73
CA PRO A 916 27.42 15.43 38.47
C PRO A 916 28.88 15.27 37.98
N PRO A 917 29.15 15.46 36.67
CA PRO A 917 30.50 15.35 36.13
C PRO A 917 31.45 16.38 36.76
N PRO A 918 32.73 16.04 36.96
CA PRO A 918 33.72 17.01 37.45
C PRO A 918 33.94 18.14 36.42
N PRO A 919 34.29 19.37 36.86
CA PRO A 919 34.34 20.58 36.01
C PRO A 919 35.26 20.47 34.78
N ASP A 920 36.29 19.63 34.84
CA ASP A 920 37.31 19.47 33.79
C ASP A 920 37.08 18.25 32.87
N ALA A 921 35.98 17.51 33.05
CA ALA A 921 35.68 16.33 32.25
C ALA A 921 35.25 16.74 30.82
N LYS A 922 36.11 16.49 29.83
CA LYS A 922 35.72 16.60 28.42
C LYS A 922 34.74 15.46 28.08
N PRO A 923 33.55 15.73 27.54
CA PRO A 923 32.66 14.68 27.07
C PRO A 923 33.38 13.87 25.99
N PHE A 924 33.20 12.54 26.03
CA PHE A 924 33.69 11.67 24.96
C PHE A 924 32.85 11.93 23.71
N VAL A 925 33.37 12.76 22.79
CA VAL A 925 32.71 13.09 21.52
C VAL A 925 33.23 12.16 20.44
N LEU A 926 32.34 11.29 19.92
CA LEU A 926 32.63 10.53 18.71
C LEU A 926 32.68 11.50 17.52
N PRO A 927 33.59 11.32 16.55
CA PRO A 927 33.66 12.19 15.37
C PRO A 927 32.31 12.24 14.64
N SER A 928 31.74 13.43 14.49
CA SER A 928 30.47 13.63 13.79
C SER A 928 30.64 13.43 12.29
N ILE A 929 29.81 12.58 11.69
CA ILE A 929 29.75 12.37 10.24
C ILE A 929 29.33 13.69 9.56
N PRO A 930 30.01 14.14 8.47
CA PRO A 930 29.63 15.36 7.77
C PRO A 930 28.19 15.28 7.24
N LYS A 931 27.45 16.37 7.38
CA LYS A 931 26.04 16.48 6.94
C LYS A 931 25.93 16.19 5.44
N SER A 932 24.96 15.36 5.07
CA SER A 932 24.48 15.24 3.68
C SER A 932 23.98 16.62 3.21
N THR A 933 24.55 17.15 2.14
CA THR A 933 24.17 18.44 1.56
C THR A 933 23.40 18.21 0.27
N ARG A 934 22.23 18.86 0.13
CA ARG A 934 21.41 18.80 -1.10
C ARG A 934 22.01 19.53 -2.31
N ASP A 935 23.15 20.22 -2.14
CA ASP A 935 23.89 20.88 -3.23
C ASP A 935 24.84 19.87 -3.92
N PRO A 936 24.67 19.59 -5.23
CA PRO A 936 25.48 18.63 -5.97
C PRO A 936 26.98 18.97 -6.03
N PHE A 937 27.33 20.26 -6.03
CA PHE A 937 28.73 20.70 -6.13
C PHE A 937 29.43 20.62 -4.78
N VAL A 938 28.73 20.98 -3.71
CA VAL A 938 29.24 20.82 -2.33
C VAL A 938 29.34 19.35 -1.96
N SER A 939 28.39 18.51 -2.40
CA SER A 939 28.44 17.05 -2.26
C SER A 939 29.65 16.46 -2.98
N LEU A 940 29.88 16.81 -4.24
CA LEU A 940 31.05 16.35 -5.00
C LEU A 940 32.38 16.82 -4.37
N PHE A 941 32.46 18.08 -3.93
CA PHE A 941 33.65 18.61 -3.26
C PHE A 941 33.90 17.94 -1.90
N ASN A 942 32.84 17.68 -1.13
CA ASN A 942 32.92 16.93 0.12
C ASN A 942 33.36 15.48 -0.12
N SER A 943 32.84 14.79 -1.14
CA SER A 943 33.27 13.43 -1.51
C SER A 943 34.74 13.38 -1.94
N ILE A 944 35.24 14.41 -2.63
CA ILE A 944 36.67 14.51 -2.97
C ILE A 944 37.52 14.79 -1.72
N LYS A 945 37.03 15.64 -0.81
CA LYS A 945 37.71 15.96 0.44
C LYS A 945 37.79 14.75 1.39
N THR A 946 36.71 13.98 1.51
CA THR A 946 36.71 12.74 2.30
C THR A 946 37.66 11.72 1.69
N MET A 947 37.70 11.56 0.37
CA MET A 947 38.63 10.64 -0.29
C MET A 947 40.12 10.93 -0.02
N LEU A 948 40.48 12.18 0.33
CA LEU A 948 41.87 12.60 0.57
C LEU A 948 42.28 12.62 2.04
N VAL A 949 41.34 12.51 2.98
CA VAL A 949 41.61 12.53 4.43
C VAL A 949 41.45 11.11 4.97
N PRO A 950 42.50 10.46 5.50
CA PRO A 950 42.38 9.10 6.02
C PRO A 950 41.43 9.06 7.24
N ALA A 951 40.56 8.06 7.29
CA ALA A 951 39.74 7.80 8.47
C ALA A 951 40.60 7.34 9.66
N GLU A 952 40.48 8.02 10.80
CA GLU A 952 41.10 7.59 12.05
C GLU A 952 40.21 6.56 12.77
N TYR A 953 40.82 5.47 13.25
CA TYR A 953 40.10 4.49 14.05
C TYR A 953 39.72 5.13 15.41
N PRO A 954 38.46 5.04 15.85
CA PRO A 954 37.98 5.79 17.01
C PRO A 954 38.74 5.39 18.29
N PRO A 955 38.90 6.30 19.27
CA PRO A 955 39.51 5.96 20.55
C PRO A 955 38.72 4.85 21.28
N PRO A 956 39.37 4.09 22.18
CA PRO A 956 38.71 3.04 22.94
C PRO A 956 37.58 3.59 23.80
N LEU A 957 36.50 2.82 23.90
CA LEU A 957 35.39 3.14 24.79
C LEU A 957 35.80 2.85 26.25
N PRO A 958 35.23 3.56 27.24
CA PRO A 958 35.43 3.21 28.64
C PRO A 958 34.95 1.79 28.94
N SER A 959 35.73 1.04 29.74
CA SER A 959 35.44 -0.33 30.17
C SER A 959 34.14 -0.46 30.97
N GLY A 960 33.61 0.65 31.52
CA GLY A 960 32.35 0.64 32.30
C GLY A 960 32.50 0.08 33.72
N ASP A 961 33.74 -0.18 34.15
CA ASP A 961 34.08 -0.67 35.49
C ASP A 961 34.09 0.44 36.55
N GLU A 962 34.15 1.69 36.10
CA GLU A 962 34.01 2.88 36.93
C GLU A 962 32.53 3.23 37.16
N PRO A 963 32.19 3.86 38.31
CA PRO A 963 30.87 4.43 38.53
C PRO A 963 30.55 5.51 37.49
N PRO A 964 29.34 5.50 36.89
CA PRO A 964 28.95 6.51 35.93
C PRO A 964 28.72 7.87 36.61
N VAL A 965 28.81 8.94 35.81
CA VAL A 965 28.47 10.30 36.23
C VAL A 965 27.14 10.74 35.62
N ARG A 966 26.45 11.67 36.28
CA ARG A 966 25.14 12.15 35.83
C ARG A 966 25.28 13.14 34.67
N THR A 967 25.09 12.68 33.44
CA THR A 967 25.09 13.51 32.23
C THR A 967 23.67 13.95 31.84
N PRO A 968 23.49 14.95 30.97
CA PRO A 968 22.16 15.29 30.42
C PRO A 968 21.43 14.11 29.74
N THR A 969 22.17 13.08 29.31
CA THR A 969 21.62 11.87 28.69
C THR A 969 21.10 10.85 29.71
N SER A 970 21.47 10.96 30.99
CA SER A 970 21.05 10.02 32.03
C SER A 970 19.55 10.10 32.31
N ALA A 971 18.92 11.27 32.09
CA ALA A 971 17.48 11.46 32.25
C ALA A 971 16.66 10.57 31.29
N CYS A 972 17.17 10.28 30.09
CA CYS A 972 16.49 9.40 29.15
C CYS A 972 16.59 7.92 29.56
N GLU A 973 17.71 7.52 30.18
CA GLU A 973 17.86 6.19 30.76
C GLU A 973 16.97 6.01 32.00
N GLU A 974 16.81 7.06 32.81
CA GLU A 974 15.82 7.11 33.90
C GLU A 974 14.38 6.97 33.37
N ALA A 975 14.04 7.69 32.30
CA ALA A 975 12.73 7.60 31.65
C ALA A 975 12.43 6.17 31.18
N GLY A 976 13.38 5.49 30.54
CA GLY A 976 13.23 4.09 30.13
C GLY A 976 12.96 3.14 31.30
N LEU A 977 13.66 3.31 32.43
CA LEU A 977 13.40 2.54 33.65
C LEU A 977 12.01 2.82 34.23
N MET A 978 11.58 4.09 34.22
CA MET A 978 10.25 4.49 34.67
C MET A 978 9.14 3.88 33.81
N THR A 979 9.35 3.74 32.50
CA THR A 979 8.43 3.03 31.62
C THR A 979 8.28 1.55 32.01
N TYR A 980 9.38 0.83 32.25
CA TYR A 980 9.31 -0.57 32.73
C TYR A 980 8.60 -0.70 34.08
N ILE A 981 8.89 0.20 35.02
CA ILE A 981 8.23 0.23 36.33
C ILE A 981 6.72 0.48 36.16
N GLY A 982 6.34 1.42 35.30
CA GLY A 982 4.95 1.75 34.98
C GLY A 982 4.20 0.54 34.40
N GLU A 983 4.80 -0.16 33.44
CA GLU A 983 4.24 -1.40 32.87
C GLU A 983 4.03 -2.49 33.93
N ILE A 984 5.03 -2.73 34.77
CA ILE A 984 4.95 -3.76 35.80
C ILE A 984 3.89 -3.43 36.84
N ILE A 985 3.83 -2.18 37.32
CA ILE A 985 2.81 -1.72 38.27
C ILE A 985 1.41 -1.79 37.65
N TYR A 986 1.29 -1.42 36.37
CA TYR A 986 0.03 -1.51 35.62
C TYR A 986 -0.47 -2.95 35.50
N ALA A 987 0.45 -3.89 35.25
CA ALA A 987 0.13 -5.30 35.09
C ALA A 987 -0.13 -6.03 36.42
N SER A 988 0.51 -5.61 37.52
CA SER A 988 0.52 -6.37 38.78
C SER A 988 -0.34 -5.78 39.91
N SER A 989 -0.30 -4.47 40.14
CA SER A 989 -0.84 -3.88 41.38
C SER A 989 -1.91 -2.81 41.16
N SER A 990 -1.58 -1.72 40.45
CA SER A 990 -2.50 -0.59 40.26
C SER A 990 -2.32 0.02 38.87
N ARG A 991 -3.40 -0.01 38.09
CA ARG A 991 -3.39 0.51 36.72
C ARG A 991 -3.21 2.01 36.66
N GLU A 992 -3.86 2.77 37.54
CA GLU A 992 -3.70 4.22 37.58
C GLU A 992 -2.28 4.62 38.02
N ALA A 993 -1.71 3.92 39.01
CA ALA A 993 -0.34 4.18 39.43
C ALA A 993 0.66 3.85 38.32
N GLY A 994 0.51 2.70 37.66
CA GLY A 994 1.38 2.32 36.54
C GLY A 994 1.29 3.31 35.37
N LEU A 995 0.09 3.80 35.08
CA LEU A 995 -0.13 4.83 34.08
C LEU A 995 0.56 6.15 34.44
N ALA A 996 0.50 6.58 35.70
CA ALA A 996 1.19 7.78 36.17
C ALA A 996 2.71 7.69 35.98
N TRP A 997 3.32 6.56 36.33
CA TRP A 997 4.76 6.32 36.07
C TRP A 997 5.12 6.42 34.58
N THR A 998 4.27 5.90 33.69
CA THR A 998 4.47 5.99 32.24
C THR A 998 4.33 7.43 31.74
N ARG A 999 3.41 8.23 32.30
CA ARG A 999 3.27 9.66 31.97
C ARG A 999 4.52 10.45 32.38
N ASP A 1000 4.97 10.26 33.61
CA ASP A 1000 6.16 10.93 34.13
C ASP A 1000 7.41 10.58 33.31
N ALA A 1001 7.50 9.34 32.82
CA ALA A 1001 8.57 8.91 31.91
C ALA A 1001 8.53 9.66 30.56
N VAL A 1002 7.34 9.80 29.97
CA VAL A 1002 7.14 10.54 28.71
C VAL A 1002 7.47 12.02 28.89
N ASP A 1003 7.02 12.65 29.98
CA ASP A 1003 7.30 14.06 30.28
C ASP A 1003 8.81 14.30 30.50
N MET A 1004 9.49 13.36 31.17
CA MET A 1004 10.94 13.40 31.36
C MET A 1004 11.71 13.26 30.04
N ALA A 1005 11.31 12.33 29.17
CA ALA A 1005 11.95 12.14 27.87
C ALA A 1005 11.71 13.34 26.94
N GLU A 1006 10.49 13.89 26.91
CA GLU A 1006 10.15 15.06 26.10
C GLU A 1006 10.95 16.31 26.54
N SER A 1007 10.97 16.61 27.84
CA SER A 1007 11.72 17.75 28.37
C SER A 1007 13.22 17.64 28.08
N THR A 1008 13.79 16.45 28.25
CA THR A 1008 15.21 16.20 27.98
C THR A 1008 15.54 16.40 26.49
N ILE A 1009 14.69 15.93 25.56
CA ILE A 1009 14.92 16.14 24.12
C ILE A 1009 14.88 17.63 23.74
N LEU A 1010 13.97 18.39 24.33
CA LEU A 1010 13.87 19.83 24.10
C LEU A 1010 15.11 20.58 24.61
N GLU A 1011 15.65 20.18 25.77
CA GLU A 1011 16.90 20.73 26.32
C GLU A 1011 18.13 20.35 25.46
N LEU A 1012 18.17 19.12 24.93
CA LEU A 1012 19.25 18.65 24.04
C LEU A 1012 19.21 19.29 22.65
N GLY A 1013 18.12 19.97 22.26
CA GLY A 1013 17.93 20.58 20.94
C GLY A 1013 18.95 21.65 20.54
N GLY A 1014 19.80 22.11 21.48
CA GLY A 1014 20.91 23.04 21.23
C GLY A 1014 22.29 22.40 21.03
N LEU A 1015 22.44 21.08 21.18
CA LEU A 1015 23.72 20.37 21.07
C LEU A 1015 23.88 19.66 19.71
N GLU A 1016 25.08 19.71 19.13
CA GLU A 1016 25.38 19.15 17.79
C GLU A 1016 25.43 17.60 17.74
N ASP A 1017 25.39 16.91 18.89
CA ASP A 1017 25.54 15.45 18.99
C ASP A 1017 24.21 14.69 18.78
N ARG A 1018 24.17 13.82 17.75
CA ARG A 1018 22.97 13.07 17.32
C ARG A 1018 22.66 11.86 18.20
N ASN A 1019 23.66 11.25 18.83
CA ASN A 1019 23.49 9.96 19.52
C ASN A 1019 22.67 10.05 20.82
N PRO A 1020 22.90 11.05 21.71
CA PRO A 1020 22.04 11.33 22.87
C PRO A 1020 20.57 11.54 22.51
N ARG A 1021 20.33 12.36 21.49
CA ARG A 1021 18.99 12.76 21.06
C ARG A 1021 18.20 11.59 20.49
N HIS A 1022 18.85 10.74 19.71
CA HIS A 1022 18.23 9.53 19.15
C HIS A 1022 17.79 8.55 20.24
N ARG A 1023 18.63 8.29 21.25
CA ARG A 1023 18.25 7.43 22.38
C ARG A 1023 17.04 7.96 23.14
N CYS A 1024 17.03 9.27 23.41
CA CYS A 1024 15.89 9.90 24.07
C CYS A 1024 14.61 9.83 23.22
N ALA A 1025 14.72 10.00 21.89
CA ALA A 1025 13.61 9.87 20.97
C ALA A 1025 13.02 8.45 20.98
N GLU A 1026 13.86 7.40 21.02
CA GLU A 1026 13.39 6.02 21.16
C GLU A 1026 12.66 5.78 22.49
N CYS A 1027 13.20 6.28 23.61
CA CYS A 1027 12.52 6.17 24.90
C CYS A 1027 11.16 6.90 24.91
N LEU A 1028 11.09 8.08 24.28
CA LEU A 1028 9.84 8.82 24.12
C LEU A 1028 8.83 8.06 23.25
N ARG A 1029 9.28 7.46 22.15
CA ARG A 1029 8.44 6.64 21.24
C ARG A 1029 7.83 5.47 21.99
N VAL A 1030 8.66 4.68 22.67
CA VAL A 1030 8.23 3.51 23.44
C VAL A 1030 7.27 3.93 24.56
N GLY A 1031 7.59 5.01 25.30
CA GLY A 1031 6.73 5.53 26.35
C GLY A 1031 5.33 5.94 25.86
N LEU A 1032 5.23 6.61 24.71
CA LEU A 1032 3.97 7.01 24.10
C LEU A 1032 3.16 5.81 23.58
N GLU A 1033 3.81 4.84 22.94
CA GLU A 1033 3.17 3.60 22.48
C GLU A 1033 2.61 2.78 23.65
N ASN A 1034 3.37 2.70 24.74
CA ASN A 1034 2.95 2.02 25.97
C ASN A 1034 1.78 2.72 26.64
N TRP A 1035 1.84 4.05 26.78
CA TRP A 1035 0.75 4.85 27.32
C TRP A 1035 -0.53 4.63 26.48
N LYS A 1036 -0.42 4.65 25.16
CA LYS A 1036 -1.55 4.42 24.25
C LYS A 1036 -2.16 3.05 24.46
N THR A 1037 -1.32 2.03 24.57
CA THR A 1037 -1.75 0.65 24.80
C THR A 1037 -2.47 0.51 26.14
N MET A 1038 -1.95 1.11 27.22
CA MET A 1038 -2.55 1.08 28.55
C MET A 1038 -3.92 1.77 28.57
N VAL A 1039 -4.02 2.99 28.03
CA VAL A 1039 -5.30 3.73 27.97
C VAL A 1039 -6.33 3.01 27.11
N SER A 1040 -5.92 2.44 25.97
CA SER A 1040 -6.82 1.68 25.11
C SER A 1040 -7.41 0.46 25.83
N ARG A 1041 -6.61 -0.22 26.66
CA ARG A 1041 -7.09 -1.32 27.51
C ARG A 1041 -8.05 -0.84 28.61
N LEU A 1042 -7.81 0.33 29.20
CA LEU A 1042 -8.70 0.94 30.20
C LEU A 1042 -10.04 1.38 29.59
N VAL A 1043 -10.04 1.96 28.38
CA VAL A 1043 -11.27 2.29 27.63
C VAL A 1043 -12.07 1.02 27.36
N ALA A 1044 -11.43 -0.01 26.82
CA ALA A 1044 -12.11 -1.29 26.54
C ALA A 1044 -12.64 -1.97 27.82
N GLN A 1045 -11.97 -1.79 28.95
CA GLN A 1045 -12.50 -2.26 30.23
C GLN A 1045 -13.68 -1.42 30.73
N ALA A 1046 -13.59 -0.09 30.69
CA ALA A 1046 -14.66 0.80 31.10
C ALA A 1046 -15.93 0.58 30.26
N GLU A 1047 -15.79 0.33 28.95
CA GLU A 1047 -16.90 -0.06 28.07
C GLU A 1047 -17.56 -1.38 28.48
N ARG A 1048 -16.77 -2.39 28.88
CA ARG A 1048 -17.31 -3.66 29.38
C ARG A 1048 -18.04 -3.46 30.71
N GLU A 1049 -17.44 -2.73 31.65
CA GLU A 1049 -18.05 -2.47 32.96
C GLU A 1049 -19.33 -1.62 32.86
N GLU A 1050 -19.38 -0.65 31.93
CA GLU A 1050 -20.59 0.11 31.63
C GLU A 1050 -21.67 -0.80 31.05
N ARG A 1051 -21.35 -1.67 30.08
CA ARG A 1051 -22.31 -2.64 29.51
C ARG A 1051 -22.87 -3.60 30.57
N GLU A 1052 -22.01 -4.15 31.42
CA GLU A 1052 -22.41 -5.01 32.54
C GLU A 1052 -23.28 -4.25 33.55
N SER A 1053 -22.99 -2.97 33.79
CA SER A 1053 -23.77 -2.11 34.69
C SER A 1053 -25.14 -1.76 34.09
N ILE A 1054 -25.23 -1.54 32.77
CA ILE A 1054 -26.51 -1.39 32.04
C ILE A 1054 -27.34 -2.66 32.17
N GLU A 1055 -26.72 -3.83 32.01
CA GLU A 1055 -27.41 -5.12 32.11
C GLU A 1055 -27.92 -5.40 33.53
N LYS A 1056 -27.12 -5.08 34.57
CA LYS A 1056 -27.53 -5.16 35.98
C LYS A 1056 -28.62 -4.13 36.33
N ALA A 1057 -28.54 -2.92 35.78
CA ALA A 1057 -29.54 -1.87 36.00
C ALA A 1057 -30.91 -2.25 35.42
N LYS A 1058 -30.97 -3.01 34.31
CA LYS A 1058 -32.23 -3.55 33.76
C LYS A 1058 -32.96 -4.50 34.72
N HIS A 1059 -32.26 -5.09 35.68
CA HIS A 1059 -32.79 -6.09 36.61
C HIS A 1059 -32.95 -5.58 38.06
N ALA A 1060 -32.53 -4.34 38.36
CA ALA A 1060 -32.55 -3.78 39.71
C ALA A 1060 -33.72 -2.79 39.90
N TRP A 1061 -34.51 -2.98 40.96
CA TRP A 1061 -35.76 -2.21 41.17
C TRP A 1061 -35.56 -0.80 41.74
N PHE A 1062 -34.45 -0.49 42.43
CA PHE A 1062 -34.09 0.89 42.83
C PHE A 1062 -32.56 1.05 43.01
N GLY A 1063 -32.00 2.17 42.53
CA GLY A 1063 -30.64 2.64 42.90
C GLY A 1063 -29.52 2.57 41.85
N GLY A 1064 -29.77 2.08 40.63
CA GLY A 1064 -28.72 1.83 39.63
C GLY A 1064 -28.25 3.03 38.77
N GLU A 1065 -29.03 4.12 38.68
CA GLU A 1065 -28.72 5.24 37.78
C GLU A 1065 -27.43 5.97 38.15
N LYS A 1066 -27.18 6.24 39.44
CA LYS A 1066 -25.95 6.89 39.90
C LYS A 1066 -24.70 6.06 39.60
N GLN A 1067 -24.81 4.74 39.66
CA GLN A 1067 -23.70 3.84 39.39
C GLN A 1067 -23.42 3.74 37.88
N LEU A 1068 -24.47 3.75 37.06
CA LEU A 1068 -24.36 3.81 35.61
C LEU A 1068 -23.74 5.14 35.15
N GLU A 1069 -24.18 6.26 35.71
CA GLU A 1069 -23.64 7.60 35.40
C GLU A 1069 -22.15 7.69 35.77
N ALA A 1070 -21.76 7.17 36.94
CA ALA A 1070 -20.36 7.11 37.35
C ALA A 1070 -19.49 6.27 36.38
N LYS A 1071 -20.00 5.14 35.89
CA LYS A 1071 -19.28 4.27 34.94
C LYS A 1071 -19.21 4.86 33.53
N ALA A 1072 -20.27 5.54 33.08
CA ALA A 1072 -20.24 6.30 31.83
C ALA A 1072 -19.25 7.48 31.90
N LEU A 1073 -19.16 8.17 33.04
CA LEU A 1073 -18.19 9.24 33.27
C LEU A 1073 -16.74 8.69 33.28
N GLU A 1074 -16.53 7.51 33.87
CA GLU A 1074 -15.24 6.83 33.87
C GLU A 1074 -14.78 6.46 32.45
N ARG A 1075 -15.68 5.93 31.59
CA ARG A 1075 -15.36 5.72 30.17
C ARG A 1075 -14.99 7.03 29.47
N LYS A 1076 -15.81 8.08 29.64
CA LYS A 1076 -15.56 9.39 29.02
C LYS A 1076 -14.22 9.99 29.43
N ARG A 1077 -13.81 9.81 30.70
CA ARG A 1077 -12.48 10.22 31.20
C ARG A 1077 -11.35 9.55 30.39
N TRP A 1078 -11.41 8.22 30.23
CA TRP A 1078 -10.38 7.48 29.49
C TRP A 1078 -10.39 7.76 27.98
N GLU A 1079 -11.56 7.99 27.39
CA GLU A 1079 -11.69 8.42 25.99
C GLU A 1079 -11.08 9.81 25.76
N ALA A 1080 -11.32 10.76 26.66
CA ALA A 1080 -10.71 12.09 26.61
C ALA A 1080 -9.18 12.01 26.69
N GLU A 1081 -8.66 11.15 27.57
CA GLU A 1081 -7.22 10.94 27.69
C GLU A 1081 -6.61 10.32 26.43
N ARG A 1082 -7.31 9.37 25.78
CA ARG A 1082 -6.86 8.80 24.50
C ARG A 1082 -6.74 9.87 23.42
N LEU A 1083 -7.72 10.79 23.35
CA LEU A 1083 -7.71 11.89 22.39
C LEU A 1083 -6.56 12.86 22.63
N ILE A 1084 -6.30 13.22 23.90
CA ILE A 1084 -5.15 14.06 24.28
C ILE A 1084 -3.83 13.39 23.87
N LEU A 1085 -3.72 12.08 24.08
CA LEU A 1085 -2.54 11.32 23.72
C LEU A 1085 -2.33 11.23 22.20
N ASP A 1086 -3.38 11.00 21.42
CA ASP A 1086 -3.29 10.96 19.96
C ASP A 1086 -2.82 12.32 19.37
N ASP A 1087 -3.29 13.44 19.94
CA ASP A 1087 -2.80 14.78 19.57
C ASP A 1087 -1.33 14.99 19.96
N ARG A 1088 -0.95 14.57 21.18
CA ARG A 1088 0.43 14.66 21.67
C ARG A 1088 1.40 13.83 20.82
N ILE A 1089 1.02 12.60 20.43
CA ILE A 1089 1.81 11.76 19.51
C ILE A 1089 2.00 12.47 18.18
N LYS A 1090 0.92 13.02 17.60
CA LYS A 1090 0.98 13.76 16.33
C LYS A 1090 1.92 14.96 16.39
N LYS A 1091 1.93 15.69 17.51
CA LYS A 1091 2.80 16.85 17.74
C LYS A 1091 4.28 16.45 17.89
N LEU A 1092 4.55 15.35 18.58
CA LEU A 1092 5.91 14.89 18.89
C LEU A 1092 6.52 14.02 17.79
N TRP A 1093 5.70 13.52 16.85
CA TRP A 1093 6.16 12.68 15.74
C TRP A 1093 7.37 13.24 14.97
N PRO A 1094 7.41 14.53 14.57
CA PRO A 1094 8.57 15.09 13.85
C PRO A 1094 9.84 15.17 14.69
N ILE A 1095 9.71 15.17 16.02
CA ILE A 1095 10.82 15.24 16.98
C ILE A 1095 11.39 13.84 17.22
N ILE A 1096 10.52 12.83 17.28
CA ILE A 1096 10.86 11.42 17.48
C ILE A 1096 11.52 10.83 16.23
N ASP A 1097 10.93 11.04 15.05
CA ASP A 1097 11.41 10.50 13.76
C ASP A 1097 12.50 11.35 13.09
N GLY A 1098 13.10 12.31 13.82
CA GLY A 1098 13.97 13.37 13.29
C GLY A 1098 14.82 12.96 12.09
N GLU A 1099 14.58 13.59 10.93
CA GLU A 1099 15.28 13.39 9.63
C GLU A 1099 15.40 11.94 9.11
N SER A 1100 14.82 10.93 9.75
CA SER A 1100 14.73 9.55 9.26
C SER A 1100 13.32 9.19 8.76
N GLY A 1101 12.31 10.00 9.07
CA GLY A 1101 10.98 9.94 8.48
C GLY A 1101 10.92 10.66 7.13
N LEU A 1102 11.26 9.97 6.04
CA LEU A 1102 10.85 10.33 4.67
C LEU A 1102 11.23 11.76 4.23
N GLU A 1103 12.52 12.02 4.02
CA GLU A 1103 12.90 12.97 2.96
C GLU A 1103 12.37 12.42 1.63
N GLY A 1104 11.35 13.09 1.11
CA GLY A 1104 10.75 12.74 -0.15
C GLY A 1104 11.77 12.69 -1.29
N ILE A 1105 11.56 11.72 -2.17
CA ILE A 1105 12.04 11.71 -3.57
C ILE A 1105 13.56 11.58 -3.70
N ALA A 1106 13.97 10.43 -4.25
CA ALA A 1106 15.33 10.11 -4.65
C ALA A 1106 16.12 11.29 -5.25
N PRO A 1107 17.41 11.37 -4.90
CA PRO A 1107 18.43 11.67 -5.89
C PRO A 1107 19.58 10.67 -5.75
N ASN A 1108 19.48 9.54 -6.45
CA ASN A 1108 20.55 8.99 -7.27
C ASN A 1108 20.21 7.56 -7.70
N SER A 1109 20.00 7.45 -9.00
CA SER A 1109 20.08 6.23 -9.79
C SER A 1109 21.21 5.31 -9.33
N SER A 1110 20.86 4.21 -8.66
CA SER A 1110 21.59 2.97 -8.82
C SER A 1110 21.17 2.33 -10.14
N LEU A 1111 21.82 2.80 -11.22
CA LEU A 1111 22.14 1.92 -12.34
C LEU A 1111 23.02 0.82 -11.73
N PHE A 1112 22.48 -0.40 -11.64
CA PHE A 1112 23.12 -1.72 -11.66
C PHE A 1112 22.47 -2.70 -10.67
N VAL A 1113 21.72 -3.65 -11.26
CA VAL A 1113 21.44 -5.04 -10.85
C VAL A 1113 20.56 -5.27 -9.63
#